data_AF-A0A518C5I2-F1
#
_entry.id   AF-A0A518C5I2-F1
#
_cell.length_a   1.000
_cell.length_b   1.000
_cell.length_c   1.000
_cell.angle_alpha   90.00
_cell.angle_beta   90.00
_cell.angle_gamma   90.00
#
_symmetry.space_group_name_H-M   'P 1'
#
loop_
_entity.id
_entity.type
_entity.pdbx_description
1 polymer ?
#
loop_
_entity_poly.entity_id
_entity_poly.type
_entity_poly.pdbx_seq_one_letter_code
_entity_poly.pdbx_strand_id
1 'polypeptide(L)'
;MNRPTSSLIALGIIWLSVPAAAWGTIVELKNGMRLEGSVGKIASMSDDPLKTPTAGAVDNQLIVLVDNDLKRTFVSTYQVQDVQEAAPTPVERIKIDQRVATSGRSVHAVGEGIRVTPWDEYGRRIYSMQTARGPVDVIQGITEITPQWTRVEGLMADSPYVWDMRIRTSSIPRDKLSEILMRRIDAKDSAQRLQIVRLYLQAERYRDAAAELSALMNDFEDLKKQFGKQYDELIQLSATTLIDEVELRKETGQHNLAYGMLNKFPGDKVASSTLLKVKSMLTEYQTAYERRDKMFTLLKEHLEAFADPAQKPIVEAAIAEMEAELNINNMDRLGPYLRLSDDPSLKVDEKLALAISGWILGPNSSQENLVVALSVFQARDLVSEYVSNRNDVDRRAILEKLKGMEGGTPLYVAKILQFMKPPLGNAEPETASEIPGYYLMRVPGVPGRSDFFYYVQLPQGYDPYRKYPTVVTLHGAGTTAEQQIDWWAGSHSEKAKIRTGQAARNGYIVIAPMWAEEHQFEYNYSAYEHAAVLFSLRHALRHFSIDTDKVFLSGHSMGGDAAWDIGLAHPDLWAGVIPIVAKADKYVARYWENARNVPLYFVGGELDGNKREVNSRDFDRYLTKTNFDTTIVEYRGRGHEHFQDEIQDIFRWMDVHKRVFFPKEFEVVSMRPWDNFFYWLEVNDFPERSLVLPANYPEPKKSPVKITAKVLATNGVLVNSGTGKANIYLTPDIVNFDERMTVTYDGRNYGNGVTPSTEVMLEDARTRADRLHPFWAKVDTNDR
;
A
#
# COMPACT_ATOMS: atom_id res chain seq x y z
N MET A 1 -6.18 -4.44 -12.52
CA MET A 1 -6.96 -3.99 -13.68
C MET A 1 -6.02 -3.70 -14.83
N ASN A 2 -6.09 -4.49 -15.91
CA ASN A 2 -5.41 -4.18 -17.17
C ASN A 2 -6.07 -2.94 -17.77
N ARG A 3 -5.45 -1.77 -17.62
CA ARG A 3 -5.83 -0.61 -18.44
C ARG A 3 -5.54 -0.97 -19.89
N PRO A 4 -6.53 -1.00 -20.79
CA PRO A 4 -6.24 -1.14 -22.21
C PRO A 4 -5.59 0.17 -22.68
N THR A 5 -4.27 0.18 -22.86
CA THR A 5 -3.52 1.29 -23.47
C THR A 5 -3.75 1.37 -24.99
N SER A 6 -4.93 0.98 -25.48
CA SER A 6 -5.19 0.81 -26.92
C SER A 6 -6.33 1.69 -27.45
N SER A 7 -6.93 2.56 -26.63
CA SER A 7 -7.99 3.47 -27.11
C SER A 7 -7.45 4.75 -27.78
N LEU A 8 -6.14 5.00 -27.76
CA LEU A 8 -5.50 6.17 -28.38
C LEU A 8 -5.45 6.12 -29.92
N ILE A 9 -5.65 4.95 -30.54
CA ILE A 9 -5.46 4.75 -31.99
C ILE A 9 -6.55 5.45 -32.84
N ALA A 10 -7.68 5.88 -32.24
CA ALA A 10 -8.86 6.30 -33.00
C ALA A 10 -9.12 7.83 -33.11
N LEU A 11 -8.23 8.71 -32.65
CA LEU A 11 -8.43 10.17 -32.76
C LEU A 11 -7.94 10.78 -34.08
N GLY A 12 -7.33 9.96 -34.95
CA GLY A 12 -7.08 10.25 -36.37
C GLY A 12 -6.29 11.53 -36.61
N ILE A 13 -4.96 11.41 -36.73
CA ILE A 13 -4.05 12.50 -37.11
C ILE A 13 -3.96 13.57 -36.00
N ILE A 14 -2.93 13.43 -35.16
CA ILE A 14 -2.12 14.51 -34.60
C ILE A 14 -2.43 15.81 -35.36
N TRP A 15 -3.24 16.73 -34.82
CA TRP A 15 -3.61 17.96 -35.54
C TRP A 15 -2.32 18.79 -35.77
N LEU A 16 -1.70 18.59 -36.95
CA LEU A 16 -0.35 18.98 -37.39
C LEU A 16 -0.05 20.44 -37.05
N SER A 17 1.07 20.77 -36.39
CA SER A 17 2.45 20.72 -36.90
C SER A 17 3.44 20.05 -35.93
N VAL A 18 4.36 19.27 -36.49
CA VAL A 18 5.28 18.31 -35.82
C VAL A 18 6.27 18.97 -34.85
N PRO A 19 6.28 18.61 -33.55
CA PRO A 19 7.47 18.64 -32.70
C PRO A 19 8.08 17.22 -32.52
N ALA A 20 9.28 17.17 -31.97
CA ALA A 20 10.15 15.99 -31.92
C ALA A 20 9.49 14.73 -31.33
N ALA A 21 9.80 13.59 -31.96
CA ALA A 21 9.43 12.26 -31.55
C ALA A 21 10.12 11.85 -30.23
N ALA A 22 9.36 11.46 -29.21
CA ALA A 22 9.90 10.76 -28.04
C ALA A 22 9.83 9.24 -28.30
N TRP A 23 10.95 8.54 -28.15
CA TRP A 23 10.99 7.08 -28.22
C TRP A 23 10.65 6.55 -26.83
N GLY A 24 9.55 5.82 -26.71
CA GLY A 24 9.19 5.11 -25.47
C GLY A 24 9.38 3.62 -25.69
N THR A 25 10.29 2.99 -24.97
CA THR A 25 10.30 1.54 -24.84
C THR A 25 9.48 1.19 -23.60
N ILE A 26 8.57 0.23 -23.72
CA ILE A 26 7.78 -0.29 -22.61
C ILE A 26 8.48 -1.54 -22.08
N VAL A 27 8.88 -1.49 -20.81
CA VAL A 27 9.43 -2.62 -20.07
C VAL A 27 8.32 -3.16 -19.18
N GLU A 28 7.87 -4.39 -19.46
CA GLU A 28 6.89 -5.10 -18.64
C GLU A 28 7.63 -6.00 -17.64
N LEU A 29 7.29 -5.85 -16.35
CA LEU A 29 7.85 -6.63 -15.26
C LEU A 29 7.00 -7.87 -14.98
N LYS A 30 7.58 -8.88 -14.33
CA LYS A 30 6.91 -10.13 -13.95
C LYS A 30 5.67 -9.93 -13.07
N ASN A 31 5.62 -8.84 -12.30
CA ASN A 31 4.46 -8.48 -11.49
C ASN A 31 3.37 -7.70 -12.27
N GLY A 32 3.56 -7.51 -13.58
CA GLY A 32 2.64 -6.82 -14.47
C GLY A 32 2.80 -5.29 -14.51
N MET A 33 3.74 -4.72 -13.74
CA MET A 33 4.05 -3.29 -13.86
C MET A 33 4.69 -2.97 -15.21
N ARG A 34 4.39 -1.78 -15.72
CA ARG A 34 4.92 -1.27 -16.98
C ARG A 34 5.67 0.03 -16.75
N LEU A 35 6.92 0.04 -17.18
CA LEU A 35 7.80 1.21 -17.16
C LEU A 35 7.96 1.69 -18.59
N GLU A 36 7.83 2.99 -18.83
CA GLU A 36 7.94 3.59 -20.16
C GLU A 36 9.02 4.66 -20.16
N GLY A 37 9.93 4.58 -21.13
CA GLY A 37 10.98 5.57 -21.32
C GLY A 37 12.10 5.06 -22.22
N SER A 38 13.20 5.80 -22.26
CA SER A 38 14.43 5.34 -22.88
C SER A 38 15.08 4.25 -22.02
N VAL A 39 15.49 3.14 -22.64
CA VAL A 39 16.00 1.96 -21.93
C VAL A 39 17.50 1.82 -22.10
N GLY A 40 18.21 1.64 -21.00
CA GLY A 40 19.64 1.33 -20.94
C GLY A 40 19.93 0.16 -20.00
N LYS A 41 21.18 -0.29 -19.99
CA LYS A 41 21.67 -1.29 -19.02
C LYS A 41 22.98 -0.85 -18.39
N ILE A 42 23.11 -1.08 -17.09
CA ILE A 42 24.32 -0.78 -16.29
C ILE A 42 24.75 -2.01 -15.48
N ALA A 43 26.01 -2.03 -15.03
CA ALA A 43 26.55 -3.14 -14.25
C ALA A 43 26.41 -2.90 -12.74
N SER A 44 26.58 -1.65 -12.31
CA SER A 44 26.46 -1.22 -10.92
C SER A 44 25.68 0.07 -10.80
N MET A 45 24.99 0.26 -9.68
CA MET A 45 24.40 1.54 -9.28
C MET A 45 25.46 2.61 -9.00
N SER A 46 26.74 2.25 -8.87
CA SER A 46 27.86 3.20 -8.82
C SER A 46 28.22 3.77 -10.20
N ASP A 47 27.77 3.14 -11.29
CA ASP A 47 28.08 3.59 -12.65
C ASP A 47 27.36 4.90 -12.98
N ASP A 48 28.03 5.77 -13.74
CA ASP A 48 27.39 6.94 -14.32
C ASP A 48 26.41 6.50 -15.42
N PRO A 49 25.08 6.65 -15.22
CA PRO A 49 24.09 6.14 -16.16
C PRO A 49 24.10 6.88 -17.50
N LEU A 50 24.80 8.02 -17.58
CA LEU A 50 24.94 8.84 -18.78
C LEU A 50 26.20 8.51 -19.60
N LYS A 51 27.11 7.67 -19.09
CA LYS A 51 28.31 7.25 -19.82
C LYS A 51 28.09 5.92 -20.53
N THR A 52 28.43 5.88 -21.82
CA THR A 52 28.47 4.63 -22.58
C THR A 52 29.57 3.73 -21.99
N PRO A 53 29.32 2.42 -21.77
CA PRO A 53 30.32 1.52 -21.24
C PRO A 53 31.58 1.54 -22.12
N THR A 54 32.76 1.68 -21.49
CA THR A 54 34.05 1.65 -22.18
C THR A 54 34.24 0.31 -22.88
N ALA A 55 34.60 0.35 -24.17
CA ALA A 55 34.89 -0.84 -24.96
C ALA A 55 35.98 -1.68 -24.26
N GLY A 56 35.60 -2.86 -23.74
CA GLY A 56 36.51 -3.77 -23.03
C GLY A 56 36.07 -4.18 -21.60
N ALA A 57 35.01 -3.60 -21.04
CA ALA A 57 34.46 -4.06 -19.76
C ALA A 57 33.67 -5.38 -19.93
N VAL A 58 34.04 -6.40 -19.15
CA VAL A 58 33.47 -7.76 -19.17
C VAL A 58 32.30 -7.89 -18.17
N ASP A 59 31.82 -6.78 -17.61
CA ASP A 59 30.82 -6.82 -16.54
C ASP A 59 29.41 -7.11 -17.07
N ASN A 60 28.76 -8.11 -16.48
CA ASN A 60 27.38 -8.49 -16.81
C ASN A 60 26.42 -7.34 -16.44
N GLN A 61 25.88 -6.65 -17.44
CA GLN A 61 24.92 -5.56 -17.26
C GLN A 61 23.52 -6.08 -16.89
N LEU A 62 23.33 -6.42 -15.62
CA LEU A 62 22.11 -7.04 -15.08
C LEU A 62 21.06 -6.04 -14.59
N ILE A 63 21.35 -4.73 -14.62
CA ILE A 63 20.46 -3.68 -14.17
C ILE A 63 19.85 -2.98 -15.39
N VAL A 64 18.53 -2.98 -15.51
CA VAL A 64 17.79 -2.23 -16.52
C VAL A 64 17.46 -0.85 -15.97
N LEU A 65 17.82 0.18 -16.73
CA LEU A 65 17.50 1.58 -16.48
C LEU A 65 16.41 2.02 -17.46
N VAL A 66 15.34 2.63 -16.95
CA VAL A 66 14.30 3.31 -17.74
C VAL A 66 14.29 4.79 -17.38
N ASP A 67 14.69 5.68 -18.29
CA ASP A 67 14.68 7.13 -18.12
C ASP A 67 13.53 7.74 -18.93
N ASN A 68 12.58 8.36 -18.24
CA ASN A 68 11.39 8.99 -18.84
C ASN A 68 11.45 10.52 -18.81
N ASP A 69 12.66 11.08 -18.73
CA ASP A 69 12.99 12.50 -18.55
C ASP A 69 12.58 13.11 -17.20
N LEU A 70 11.59 12.57 -16.48
CA LEU A 70 11.26 12.99 -15.11
C LEU A 70 12.18 12.32 -14.09
N LYS A 71 12.32 11.01 -14.23
CA LYS A 71 13.00 10.12 -13.28
C LYS A 71 13.62 8.95 -14.01
N ARG A 72 14.56 8.31 -13.33
CA ARG A 72 15.20 7.06 -13.73
C ARG A 72 14.68 5.95 -12.84
N THR A 73 14.22 4.87 -13.44
CA THR A 73 13.79 3.67 -12.72
C THR A 73 14.75 2.52 -13.01
N PHE A 74 15.27 1.91 -11.96
CA PHE A 74 16.20 0.78 -12.03
C PHE A 74 15.54 -0.48 -11.53
N VAL A 75 15.63 -1.55 -12.31
CA VAL A 75 15.09 -2.88 -12.00
C VAL A 75 16.06 -3.96 -12.45
N SER A 76 15.97 -5.14 -11.84
CA SER A 76 16.76 -6.29 -12.28
C SER A 76 16.30 -6.80 -13.64
N THR A 77 17.25 -7.21 -14.49
CA THR A 77 16.95 -8.02 -15.69
C THR A 77 16.18 -9.30 -15.36
N TYR A 78 16.34 -9.85 -14.15
CA TYR A 78 15.56 -11.01 -13.72
C TYR A 78 14.08 -10.71 -13.46
N GLN A 79 13.69 -9.44 -13.33
CA GLN A 79 12.30 -9.01 -13.15
C GLN A 79 11.63 -8.59 -14.45
N VAL A 80 12.40 -8.41 -15.53
CA VAL A 80 11.85 -8.06 -16.84
C VAL A 80 11.22 -9.30 -17.46
N GLN A 81 9.94 -9.18 -17.83
CA GLN A 81 9.18 -10.20 -18.53
C GLN A 81 9.20 -9.96 -20.04
N ASP A 82 8.98 -8.71 -20.47
CA ASP A 82 8.95 -8.34 -21.88
C ASP A 82 9.44 -6.91 -22.10
N VAL A 83 9.93 -6.62 -23.31
CA VAL A 83 10.39 -5.30 -23.74
C VAL A 83 9.84 -5.02 -25.12
N GLN A 84 9.01 -3.98 -25.22
CA GLN A 84 8.32 -3.61 -26.46
C GLN A 84 8.75 -2.21 -26.90
N GLU A 85 9.20 -2.07 -28.14
CA GLU A 85 9.42 -0.77 -28.75
C GLU A 85 8.07 -0.12 -29.08
N ALA A 86 7.79 1.05 -28.51
CA ALA A 86 6.62 1.83 -28.90
C ALA A 86 6.97 2.80 -30.03
N ALA A 87 5.99 3.04 -30.90
CA ALA A 87 6.12 4.02 -31.96
C ALA A 87 6.36 5.42 -31.36
N PRO A 88 7.25 6.24 -31.96
CA PRO A 88 7.53 7.55 -31.40
C PRO A 88 6.29 8.43 -31.40
N THR A 89 5.90 8.92 -30.24
CA THR A 89 4.73 9.80 -30.11
C THR A 89 5.20 11.25 -30.01
N PRO A 90 4.66 12.19 -30.81
CA PRO A 90 4.97 13.60 -30.67
C PRO A 90 4.47 14.13 -29.32
N VAL A 91 5.38 14.63 -28.49
CA VAL A 91 5.04 15.20 -27.18
C VAL A 91 4.99 16.72 -27.29
N GLU A 92 3.90 17.32 -26.85
CA GLU A 92 3.74 18.77 -26.81
C GLU A 92 4.71 19.37 -25.79
N ARG A 93 5.46 20.40 -26.19
CA ARG A 93 6.47 21.04 -25.34
C ARG A 93 6.29 22.54 -25.41
N ILE A 94 5.96 23.15 -24.28
CA ILE A 94 5.74 24.60 -24.19
C ILE A 94 6.91 25.21 -23.43
N LYS A 95 7.73 25.96 -24.16
CA LYS A 95 8.83 26.75 -23.56
C LYS A 95 8.30 28.02 -22.93
N ILE A 96 8.80 28.31 -21.73
CA ILE A 96 8.53 29.52 -20.96
C ILE A 96 9.82 30.33 -20.90
N ASP A 97 9.77 31.57 -21.41
CA ASP A 97 10.96 32.42 -21.48
C ASP A 97 11.34 32.90 -20.07
N GLN A 98 12.53 32.49 -19.63
CA GLN A 98 13.14 32.92 -18.37
C GLN A 98 14.59 33.29 -18.58
N ARG A 99 15.12 34.17 -17.71
CA ARG A 99 16.56 34.46 -17.67
C ARG A 99 17.26 33.38 -16.84
N VAL A 100 17.57 32.25 -17.47
CA VAL A 100 18.22 31.10 -16.82
C VAL A 100 19.67 31.40 -16.48
N ALA A 101 20.13 30.94 -15.32
CA ALA A 101 21.53 31.00 -14.93
C ALA A 101 22.35 29.93 -15.68
N THR A 102 23.16 30.36 -16.65
CA THR A 102 24.07 29.47 -17.41
C THR A 102 25.51 29.49 -16.88
N SER A 103 25.82 30.42 -15.97
CA SER A 103 27.13 30.56 -15.32
C SER A 103 26.92 30.98 -13.86
N GLY A 104 27.71 30.43 -12.94
CA GLY A 104 27.55 30.69 -11.51
C GLY A 104 28.01 29.51 -10.66
N ARG A 105 27.45 29.38 -9.46
CA ARG A 105 27.73 28.23 -8.58
C ARG A 105 26.94 27.02 -9.07
N SER A 106 27.65 25.95 -9.44
CA SER A 106 27.01 24.69 -9.82
C SER A 106 26.47 23.97 -8.60
N VAL A 107 25.23 23.49 -8.69
CA VAL A 107 24.59 22.71 -7.62
C VAL A 107 24.92 21.23 -7.82
N HIS A 108 25.74 20.68 -6.91
CA HIS A 108 26.12 19.26 -6.91
C HIS A 108 25.38 18.43 -5.87
N ALA A 109 24.81 19.08 -4.86
CA ALA A 109 23.99 18.47 -3.84
C ALA A 109 22.95 19.48 -3.36
N VAL A 110 21.75 18.99 -3.07
CA VAL A 110 20.61 19.76 -2.56
C VAL A 110 20.14 19.07 -1.29
N GLY A 111 20.37 19.74 -0.16
CA GLY A 111 19.90 19.29 1.15
C GLY A 111 18.40 19.51 1.32
N GLU A 112 17.90 19.30 2.54
CA GLU A 112 16.48 19.46 2.83
C GLU A 112 15.99 20.88 2.55
N GLY A 113 14.86 20.97 1.85
CA GLY A 113 14.18 22.23 1.58
C GLY A 113 13.63 22.84 2.87
N ILE A 114 14.10 24.03 3.23
CA ILE A 114 13.62 24.79 4.39
C ILE A 114 12.27 25.42 4.07
N ARG A 115 12.14 25.97 2.87
CA ARG A 115 10.94 26.66 2.42
C ARG A 115 10.89 26.68 0.90
N VAL A 116 9.74 26.34 0.35
CA VAL A 116 9.47 26.46 -1.08
C VAL A 116 8.23 27.33 -1.24
N THR A 117 8.38 28.51 -1.85
CA THR A 117 7.22 29.36 -2.09
C THR A 117 6.34 28.78 -3.19
N PRO A 118 5.03 29.06 -3.19
CA PRO A 118 4.17 28.75 -4.32
C PRO A 118 4.69 29.36 -5.63
N TRP A 119 4.28 28.78 -6.76
CA TRP A 119 4.51 29.37 -8.07
C TRP A 119 3.73 30.67 -8.24
N ASP A 120 4.39 31.68 -8.76
CA ASP A 120 3.72 32.89 -9.25
C ASP A 120 3.16 32.69 -10.67
N GLU A 121 2.44 33.70 -11.13
CA GLU A 121 1.87 33.82 -12.49
C GLU A 121 2.92 33.87 -13.62
N TYR A 122 4.22 34.01 -13.31
CA TYR A 122 5.32 33.91 -14.28
C TYR A 122 6.01 32.54 -14.23
N GLY A 123 5.55 31.62 -13.37
CA GLY A 123 6.18 30.32 -13.18
C GLY A 123 7.49 30.41 -12.40
N ARG A 124 7.62 31.37 -11.48
CA ARG A 124 8.80 31.55 -10.62
C ARG A 124 8.48 31.23 -9.17
N ARG A 125 9.50 30.81 -8.42
CA ARG A 125 9.43 30.60 -6.96
C ARG A 125 10.79 30.78 -6.30
N ILE A 126 10.79 30.88 -4.98
CA ILE A 126 12.00 30.84 -4.15
C ILE A 126 12.07 29.46 -3.50
N TYR A 127 13.21 28.79 -3.69
CA TYR A 127 13.57 27.56 -2.99
C TYR A 127 14.69 27.87 -1.99
N SER A 128 14.37 27.80 -0.71
CA SER A 128 15.31 27.95 0.39
C SER A 128 15.78 26.57 0.83
N MET A 129 17.09 26.33 0.87
CA MET A 129 17.68 25.05 1.26
C MET A 129 18.82 25.22 2.26
N GLN A 130 19.02 24.21 3.09
CA GLN A 130 20.15 24.19 4.01
C GLN A 130 21.43 23.74 3.29
N THR A 131 22.53 24.46 3.51
CA THR A 131 23.87 24.06 3.03
C THR A 131 24.86 24.02 4.19
N ALA A 132 26.05 23.46 3.96
CA ALA A 132 27.14 23.47 4.94
C ALA A 132 27.58 24.88 5.38
N ARG A 133 27.27 25.92 4.58
CA ARG A 133 27.60 27.32 4.88
C ARG A 133 26.42 28.13 5.41
N GLY A 134 25.30 27.47 5.70
CA GLY A 134 24.03 28.09 6.10
C GLY A 134 22.93 28.01 5.03
N PRO A 135 21.76 28.59 5.31
CA PRO A 135 20.64 28.59 4.38
C PRO A 135 20.94 29.44 3.14
N VAL A 136 20.48 28.98 1.97
CA VAL A 136 20.58 29.71 0.71
C VAL A 136 19.24 29.75 0.01
N ASP A 137 18.93 30.90 -0.60
CA ASP A 137 17.76 31.08 -1.45
C ASP A 137 18.16 30.97 -2.92
N VAL A 138 17.47 30.09 -3.65
CA VAL A 138 17.60 29.96 -5.10
C VAL A 138 16.28 30.38 -5.74
N ILE A 139 16.35 31.38 -6.63
CA ILE A 139 15.22 31.73 -7.48
C ILE A 139 15.12 30.69 -8.58
N GLN A 140 14.01 29.97 -8.63
CA GLN A 140 13.72 28.96 -9.64
C GLN A 140 12.66 29.49 -10.61
N GLY A 141 12.72 29.02 -11.86
CA GLY A 141 11.72 29.30 -12.88
C GLY A 141 11.40 28.07 -13.71
N ILE A 142 10.14 27.93 -14.09
CA ILE A 142 9.68 26.97 -15.09
C ILE A 142 10.16 27.44 -16.46
N THR A 143 10.82 26.56 -17.20
CA THR A 143 11.38 26.88 -18.53
C THR A 143 10.83 26.00 -19.65
N GLU A 144 10.34 24.80 -19.32
CA GLU A 144 9.63 23.93 -20.26
C GLU A 144 8.55 23.13 -19.54
N ILE A 145 7.35 23.10 -20.12
CA ILE A 145 6.22 22.30 -19.64
C ILE A 145 5.91 21.23 -20.69
N THR A 146 5.89 19.97 -20.25
CA THR A 146 5.41 18.84 -21.03
C THR A 146 4.19 18.22 -20.33
N PRO A 147 3.47 17.27 -20.96
CA PRO A 147 2.32 16.62 -20.33
C PRO A 147 2.66 15.88 -19.04
N GLN A 148 3.83 15.26 -18.97
CA GLN A 148 4.23 14.37 -17.86
C GLN A 148 5.14 15.08 -16.84
N TRP A 149 6.02 15.95 -17.31
CA TRP A 149 6.99 16.66 -16.47
C TRP A 149 7.19 18.12 -16.86
N THR A 150 7.61 18.91 -15.88
CA THR A 150 7.99 20.31 -16.04
C THR A 150 9.45 20.49 -15.65
N ARG A 151 10.22 21.16 -16.50
CA ARG A 151 11.60 21.56 -16.24
C ARG A 151 11.61 22.85 -15.43
N VAL A 152 12.39 22.81 -14.35
CA VAL A 152 12.57 23.92 -13.43
C VAL A 152 14.07 24.19 -13.33
N GLU A 153 14.46 25.44 -13.55
CA GLU A 153 15.87 25.85 -13.58
C GLU A 153 16.15 27.03 -12.65
N GLY A 154 17.38 27.11 -12.15
CA GLY A 154 17.89 28.28 -11.43
C GLY A 154 17.94 29.50 -12.34
N LEU A 155 17.40 30.62 -11.86
CA LEU A 155 17.36 31.88 -12.61
C LEU A 155 18.53 32.81 -12.24
N MET A 156 18.81 33.76 -13.13
CA MET A 156 19.78 34.81 -12.89
C MET A 156 19.38 35.67 -11.69
N ALA A 157 20.33 35.85 -10.78
CA ALA A 157 20.25 36.71 -9.60
C ALA A 157 21.65 37.27 -9.30
N ASP A 158 21.81 38.09 -8.25
CA ASP A 158 23.10 38.65 -7.85
C ASP A 158 24.16 37.57 -7.54
N SER A 159 23.71 36.41 -7.07
CA SER A 159 24.53 35.20 -6.86
C SER A 159 23.84 33.99 -7.49
N PRO A 160 24.02 33.75 -8.79
CA PRO A 160 23.26 32.74 -9.52
C PRO A 160 23.73 31.32 -9.20
N TYR A 161 22.76 30.41 -9.08
CA TYR A 161 22.98 28.96 -8.96
C TYR A 161 22.55 28.27 -10.24
N VAL A 162 23.44 27.45 -10.80
CA VAL A 162 23.13 26.62 -11.97
C VAL A 162 22.54 25.31 -11.45
N TRP A 163 21.23 25.15 -11.65
CA TRP A 163 20.46 24.01 -11.17
C TRP A 163 19.39 23.67 -12.21
N ASP A 164 19.37 22.42 -12.69
CA ASP A 164 18.36 21.91 -13.60
C ASP A 164 17.65 20.71 -12.95
N MET A 165 16.33 20.76 -12.83
CA MET A 165 15.55 19.69 -12.21
C MET A 165 14.21 19.45 -12.92
N ARG A 166 13.57 18.34 -12.60
CA ARG A 166 12.27 17.94 -13.14
C ARG A 166 11.27 17.75 -12.01
N ILE A 167 10.03 18.18 -12.26
CA ILE A 167 8.88 17.92 -11.38
C ILE A 167 7.76 17.31 -12.22
N ARG A 168 6.85 16.56 -11.61
CA ARG A 168 5.67 16.09 -12.34
C ARG A 168 4.76 17.28 -12.68
N THR A 169 4.28 17.37 -13.92
CA THR A 169 3.42 18.50 -14.36
C THR A 169 2.15 18.59 -13.53
N SER A 170 1.59 17.43 -13.14
CA SER A 170 0.39 17.35 -12.29
C SER A 170 0.61 17.86 -10.86
N SER A 171 1.85 18.07 -10.43
CA SER A 171 2.17 18.64 -9.11
C SER A 171 2.07 20.17 -9.09
N ILE A 172 1.92 20.81 -10.25
CA ILE A 172 1.61 22.24 -10.33
C ILE A 172 0.10 22.41 -10.16
N PRO A 173 -0.36 23.27 -9.21
CA PRO A 173 -1.77 23.55 -9.03
C PRO A 173 -2.45 23.92 -10.36
N ARG A 174 -3.66 23.40 -10.58
CA ARG A 174 -4.39 23.53 -11.86
C ARG A 174 -4.54 24.99 -12.31
N ASP A 175 -4.93 25.86 -11.38
CA ASP A 175 -5.07 27.30 -11.58
C ASP A 175 -3.74 27.94 -11.96
N LYS A 176 -2.65 27.62 -11.24
CA LYS A 176 -1.32 28.16 -11.52
C LYS A 176 -0.75 27.69 -12.85
N LEU A 177 -0.91 26.41 -13.18
CA LEU A 177 -0.51 25.91 -14.49
C LEU A 177 -1.27 26.63 -15.62
N SER A 178 -2.57 26.87 -15.45
CA SER A 178 -3.38 27.62 -16.41
C SER A 178 -2.93 29.08 -16.54
N GLU A 179 -2.69 29.78 -15.42
CA GLU A 179 -2.18 31.16 -15.43
C GLU A 179 -0.85 31.28 -16.18
N ILE A 180 0.11 30.39 -15.88
CA ILE A 180 1.44 30.37 -16.50
C ILE A 180 1.33 30.13 -18.00
N LEU A 181 0.54 29.13 -18.42
CA LEU A 181 0.36 28.79 -19.83
C LEU A 181 -0.33 29.91 -20.60
N MET A 182 -1.41 30.47 -20.07
CA MET A 182 -2.17 31.55 -20.72
C MET A 182 -1.37 32.84 -20.86
N ARG A 183 -0.42 33.10 -19.96
CA ARG A 183 0.44 34.28 -20.05
C ARG A 183 1.52 34.16 -21.12
N ARG A 184 1.97 32.94 -21.42
CA ARG A 184 2.99 32.69 -22.44
C ARG A 184 2.44 32.86 -23.85
N ILE A 185 1.14 32.68 -24.04
CA ILE A 185 0.52 32.69 -25.36
C ILE A 185 -0.17 34.02 -25.68
N ASP A 186 -0.35 34.31 -26.97
CA ASP A 186 -1.31 35.32 -27.40
C ASP A 186 -2.73 34.72 -27.37
N ALA A 187 -3.60 35.23 -26.50
CA ALA A 187 -4.99 34.78 -26.39
C ALA A 187 -5.82 34.95 -27.68
N LYS A 188 -5.37 35.82 -28.59
CA LYS A 188 -5.97 36.04 -29.91
C LYS A 188 -5.41 35.11 -30.99
N ASP A 189 -4.38 34.33 -30.68
CA ASP A 189 -3.82 33.32 -31.57
C ASP A 189 -4.41 31.95 -31.24
N SER A 190 -5.31 31.49 -32.11
CA SER A 190 -5.96 30.19 -31.95
C SER A 190 -4.99 29.00 -32.01
N ALA A 191 -3.89 29.10 -32.76
CA ALA A 191 -2.91 28.02 -32.87
C ALA A 191 -2.15 27.82 -31.55
N GLN A 192 -1.82 28.91 -30.86
CA GLN A 192 -1.16 28.87 -29.56
C GLN A 192 -2.10 28.35 -28.45
N ARG A 193 -3.40 28.67 -28.51
CA ARG A 193 -4.37 28.10 -27.57
C ARG A 193 -4.63 26.61 -27.84
N LEU A 194 -4.66 26.18 -29.10
CA LEU A 194 -4.76 24.75 -29.45
C LEU A 194 -3.56 23.94 -28.93
N GLN A 195 -2.38 24.55 -28.82
CA GLN A 195 -1.22 23.92 -28.16
C GLN A 195 -1.48 23.61 -26.68
N ILE A 196 -2.19 24.48 -25.94
CA ILE A 196 -2.61 24.20 -24.55
C ILE A 196 -3.61 23.05 -24.50
N VAL A 197 -4.59 23.02 -25.42
CA VAL A 197 -5.56 21.91 -25.51
C VAL A 197 -4.85 20.58 -25.74
N ARG A 198 -3.86 20.52 -26.64
CA ARG A 198 -3.07 19.31 -26.91
C ARG A 198 -2.23 18.89 -25.70
N LEU A 199 -1.62 19.86 -25.00
CA LEU A 199 -0.90 19.58 -23.75
C LEU A 199 -1.82 18.92 -22.71
N TYR A 200 -3.00 19.49 -22.47
CA TYR A 200 -3.96 18.92 -21.52
C TYR A 200 -4.49 17.56 -21.95
N LEU A 201 -4.76 17.36 -23.24
CA LEU A 201 -5.17 16.06 -23.79
C LEU A 201 -4.09 14.99 -23.54
N GLN A 202 -2.83 15.29 -23.88
CA GLN A 202 -1.70 14.36 -23.66
C GLN A 202 -1.39 14.13 -22.17
N ALA A 203 -1.79 15.06 -21.30
CA ALA A 203 -1.66 14.94 -19.84
C ALA A 203 -2.84 14.19 -19.21
N GLU A 204 -3.75 13.64 -20.01
CA GLU A 204 -5.01 13.00 -19.59
C GLU A 204 -5.95 13.92 -18.79
N ARG A 205 -5.78 15.25 -18.93
CA ARG A 205 -6.61 16.27 -18.31
C ARG A 205 -7.78 16.62 -19.22
N TYR A 206 -8.58 15.62 -19.57
CA TYR A 206 -9.64 15.73 -20.59
C TYR A 206 -10.67 16.84 -20.30
N ARG A 207 -11.01 17.06 -19.02
CA ARG A 207 -11.90 18.17 -18.62
C ARG A 207 -11.30 19.54 -18.88
N ASP A 208 -10.00 19.69 -18.67
CA ASP A 208 -9.30 20.97 -18.89
C ASP A 208 -9.12 21.22 -20.38
N ALA A 209 -8.77 20.18 -21.14
CA ALA A 209 -8.75 20.23 -22.60
C ALA A 209 -10.13 20.61 -23.16
N ALA A 210 -11.22 20.03 -22.66
CA ALA A 210 -12.58 20.33 -23.12
C ALA A 210 -13.00 21.76 -22.75
N ALA A 211 -12.67 22.23 -21.55
CA ALA A 211 -12.98 23.61 -21.14
C ALA A 211 -12.25 24.64 -22.01
N GLU A 212 -10.94 24.45 -22.25
CA GLU A 212 -10.16 25.35 -23.09
C GLU A 212 -10.60 25.30 -24.56
N LEU A 213 -10.89 24.10 -25.10
CA LEU A 213 -11.38 23.95 -26.47
C LEU A 213 -12.77 24.60 -26.65
N SER A 214 -13.65 24.48 -25.66
CA SER A 214 -14.96 25.15 -25.67
C SER A 214 -14.83 26.67 -25.68
N ALA A 215 -13.95 27.22 -24.84
CA ALA A 215 -13.67 28.65 -24.82
C ALA A 215 -13.13 29.13 -26.18
N LEU A 216 -12.19 28.38 -26.76
CA LEU A 216 -11.62 28.66 -28.08
C LEU A 216 -12.69 28.60 -29.20
N MET A 217 -13.59 27.64 -29.18
CA MET A 217 -14.71 27.55 -30.14
C MET A 217 -15.72 28.71 -30.00
N ASN A 218 -15.79 29.36 -28.84
CA ASN A 218 -16.63 30.54 -28.63
C ASN A 218 -15.93 31.82 -29.11
N ASP A 219 -14.61 31.90 -28.95
CA ASP A 219 -13.82 33.07 -29.34
C ASP A 219 -13.49 33.11 -30.84
N PHE A 220 -13.49 31.95 -31.52
CA PHE A 220 -13.20 31.82 -32.96
C PHE A 220 -14.29 31.00 -33.67
N GLU A 221 -15.18 31.68 -34.40
CA GLU A 221 -16.36 31.06 -35.02
C GLU A 221 -16.02 29.95 -36.03
N ASP A 222 -14.93 30.11 -36.79
CA ASP A 222 -14.45 29.12 -37.76
C ASP A 222 -14.09 27.78 -37.11
N LEU A 223 -13.63 27.82 -35.85
CA LEU A 223 -13.14 26.66 -35.12
C LEU A 223 -14.29 25.83 -34.53
N LYS A 224 -15.47 26.43 -34.39
CA LYS A 224 -16.68 25.73 -33.93
C LYS A 224 -17.11 24.61 -34.87
N LYS A 225 -17.00 24.84 -36.19
CA LYS A 225 -17.29 23.81 -37.21
C LYS A 225 -16.17 22.77 -37.32
N GLN A 226 -14.93 23.19 -37.07
CA GLN A 226 -13.75 22.35 -37.19
C GLN A 226 -13.60 21.35 -36.03
N PHE A 227 -13.84 21.80 -34.80
CA PHE A 227 -13.49 21.05 -33.58
C PHE A 227 -14.66 20.49 -32.78
N GLY A 228 -15.90 20.64 -33.27
CA GLY A 228 -17.09 20.12 -32.59
C GLY A 228 -17.00 18.62 -32.27
N LYS A 229 -16.47 17.82 -33.20
CA LYS A 229 -16.29 16.37 -33.00
C LYS A 229 -15.24 16.06 -31.93
N GLN A 230 -14.11 16.76 -31.96
CA GLN A 230 -13.01 16.58 -31.00
C GLN A 230 -13.43 16.99 -29.60
N TYR A 231 -14.24 18.05 -29.49
CA TYR A 231 -14.86 18.42 -28.22
C TYR A 231 -15.74 17.28 -27.68
N ASP A 232 -16.62 16.69 -28.51
CA ASP A 232 -17.45 15.57 -28.10
C ASP A 232 -16.61 14.34 -27.69
N GLU A 233 -15.51 14.05 -28.40
CA GLU A 233 -14.56 12.99 -28.05
C GLU A 233 -13.86 13.24 -26.70
N LEU A 234 -13.47 14.48 -26.39
CA LEU A 234 -12.92 14.86 -25.08
C LEU A 234 -13.94 14.65 -23.95
N ILE A 235 -15.21 14.94 -24.21
CA ILE A 235 -16.30 14.63 -23.27
C ILE A 235 -16.41 13.12 -23.05
N GLN A 236 -16.27 12.28 -24.10
CA GLN A 236 -16.26 10.81 -23.94
C GLN A 236 -15.09 10.32 -23.08
N LEU A 237 -13.88 10.85 -23.33
CA LEU A 237 -12.69 10.47 -22.56
C LEU A 237 -12.84 10.89 -21.09
N SER A 238 -13.36 12.10 -20.83
CA SER A 238 -13.68 12.51 -19.46
C SER A 238 -14.78 11.66 -18.82
N ALA A 239 -15.78 11.20 -19.58
CA ALA A 239 -16.82 10.33 -19.05
C ALA A 239 -16.25 8.95 -18.69
N THR A 240 -15.33 8.42 -19.50
CA THR A 240 -14.65 7.14 -19.26
C THR A 240 -13.81 7.20 -17.99
N THR A 241 -13.00 8.25 -17.80
CA THR A 241 -12.20 8.38 -16.57
C THR A 241 -13.04 8.54 -15.30
N LEU A 242 -14.24 9.14 -15.41
CA LEU A 242 -15.17 9.18 -14.29
C LEU A 242 -15.74 7.81 -13.96
N ILE A 243 -15.99 6.97 -14.96
CA ILE A 243 -16.44 5.59 -14.73
C ILE A 243 -15.34 4.79 -14.04
N ASP A 244 -14.10 4.90 -14.50
CA ASP A 244 -12.95 4.23 -13.85
C ASP A 244 -12.81 4.66 -12.39
N GLU A 245 -13.04 5.95 -12.10
CA GLU A 245 -13.05 6.46 -10.73
C GLU A 245 -14.23 5.89 -9.91
N VAL A 246 -15.43 5.78 -10.48
CA VAL A 246 -16.58 5.13 -9.82
C VAL A 246 -16.29 3.66 -9.51
N GLU A 247 -15.69 2.94 -10.44
CA GLU A 247 -15.29 1.53 -10.25
C GLU A 247 -14.28 1.41 -9.10
N LEU A 248 -13.25 2.25 -9.08
CA LEU A 248 -12.30 2.31 -7.96
C LEU A 248 -13.02 2.58 -6.63
N ARG A 249 -13.96 3.53 -6.58
CA ARG A 249 -14.73 3.80 -5.35
C ARG A 249 -15.60 2.62 -4.93
N LYS A 250 -16.20 1.90 -5.88
CA LYS A 250 -16.96 0.68 -5.60
C LYS A 250 -16.07 -0.43 -5.05
N GLU A 251 -14.94 -0.72 -5.68
CA GLU A 251 -14.00 -1.78 -5.27
C GLU A 251 -13.38 -1.51 -3.89
N THR A 252 -13.13 -0.24 -3.59
CA THR A 252 -12.61 0.20 -2.28
C THR A 252 -13.70 0.36 -1.22
N GLY A 253 -14.96 0.01 -1.53
CA GLY A 253 -16.11 -0.03 -0.62
C GLY A 253 -16.69 1.33 -0.27
N GLN A 254 -16.32 2.38 -1.01
CA GLN A 254 -16.86 3.72 -0.90
C GLN A 254 -18.20 3.82 -1.66
N HIS A 255 -19.14 2.93 -1.34
CA HIS A 255 -20.39 2.75 -2.07
C HIS A 255 -21.25 4.00 -2.13
N ASN A 256 -21.36 4.75 -1.03
CA ASN A 256 -22.11 6.01 -0.99
C ASN A 256 -21.52 7.07 -1.95
N LEU A 257 -20.18 7.13 -2.04
CA LEU A 257 -19.50 8.05 -2.94
C LEU A 257 -19.69 7.60 -4.40
N ALA A 258 -19.49 6.31 -4.70
CA ALA A 258 -19.72 5.74 -6.03
C ALA A 258 -21.15 5.98 -6.52
N TYR A 259 -22.15 5.69 -5.67
CA TYR A 259 -23.56 5.92 -5.97
C TYR A 259 -23.86 7.42 -6.17
N GLY A 260 -23.31 8.29 -5.31
CA GLY A 260 -23.45 9.74 -5.45
C GLY A 260 -22.83 10.28 -6.76
N MET A 261 -21.70 9.72 -7.19
CA MET A 261 -21.05 10.05 -8.47
C MET A 261 -21.89 9.59 -9.67
N LEU A 262 -22.45 8.38 -9.62
CA LEU A 262 -23.33 7.86 -10.68
C LEU A 262 -24.60 8.71 -10.85
N ASN A 263 -25.23 9.15 -9.73
CA ASN A 263 -26.42 10.00 -9.80
C ASN A 263 -26.14 11.41 -10.33
N LYS A 264 -24.91 11.91 -10.16
CA LYS A 264 -24.47 13.22 -10.65
C LYS A 264 -23.68 13.12 -11.96
N PHE A 265 -23.75 11.98 -12.64
CA PHE A 265 -22.96 11.73 -13.83
C PHE A 265 -23.41 12.64 -14.98
N PRO A 266 -22.49 13.33 -15.69
CA PRO A 266 -22.86 14.23 -16.78
C PRO A 266 -23.36 13.42 -17.98
N GLY A 267 -24.61 13.66 -18.41
CA GLY A 267 -25.23 12.95 -19.53
C GLY A 267 -25.08 13.61 -20.90
N ASP A 268 -24.78 14.92 -20.94
CA ASP A 268 -24.73 15.68 -22.19
C ASP A 268 -23.56 15.23 -23.07
N LYS A 269 -23.85 15.02 -24.36
CA LYS A 269 -22.88 14.57 -25.38
C LYS A 269 -22.10 13.29 -25.03
N VAL A 270 -22.58 12.46 -24.10
CA VAL A 270 -21.96 11.15 -23.75
C VAL A 270 -22.56 10.03 -24.60
N ALA A 271 -21.73 9.06 -25.01
CA ALA A 271 -22.15 7.93 -25.82
C ALA A 271 -23.20 7.08 -25.10
N SER A 272 -24.19 6.57 -25.85
CA SER A 272 -25.27 5.76 -25.30
C SER A 272 -24.76 4.51 -24.58
N SER A 273 -23.66 3.89 -25.03
CA SER A 273 -23.02 2.74 -24.37
C SER A 273 -22.51 3.08 -22.97
N THR A 274 -21.88 4.24 -22.79
CA THR A 274 -21.40 4.72 -21.49
C THR A 274 -22.58 5.03 -20.55
N LEU A 275 -23.65 5.65 -21.07
CA LEU A 275 -24.87 5.91 -20.29
C LEU A 275 -25.59 4.60 -19.91
N LEU A 276 -25.58 3.59 -20.78
CA LEU A 276 -26.07 2.25 -20.46
C LEU A 276 -25.22 1.60 -19.36
N LYS A 277 -23.90 1.78 -19.36
CA LYS A 277 -23.01 1.31 -18.27
C LYS A 277 -23.36 2.01 -16.95
N VAL A 278 -23.52 3.34 -16.95
CA VAL A 278 -23.98 4.10 -15.75
C VAL A 278 -25.32 3.56 -15.24
N LYS A 279 -26.29 3.36 -16.13
CA LYS A 279 -27.60 2.81 -15.79
C LYS A 279 -27.49 1.38 -15.22
N SER A 280 -26.67 0.53 -15.82
CA SER A 280 -26.37 -0.82 -15.32
C SER A 280 -25.82 -0.78 -13.90
N MET A 281 -24.83 0.08 -13.64
CA MET A 281 -24.24 0.22 -12.30
C MET A 281 -25.25 0.75 -11.27
N LEU A 282 -26.13 1.69 -11.65
CA LEU A 282 -27.23 2.14 -10.79
C LEU A 282 -28.23 1.01 -10.51
N THR A 283 -28.58 0.21 -11.53
CA THR A 283 -29.44 -0.97 -11.37
C THR A 283 -28.79 -2.01 -10.46
N GLU A 284 -27.48 -2.25 -10.56
CA GLU A 284 -26.76 -3.14 -9.64
C GLU A 284 -26.90 -2.70 -8.18
N TYR A 285 -26.75 -1.40 -7.89
CA TYR A 285 -26.97 -0.87 -6.55
C TYR A 285 -28.42 -1.04 -6.10
N GLN A 286 -29.38 -0.75 -6.97
CA GLN A 286 -30.80 -0.94 -6.66
C GLN A 286 -31.11 -2.41 -6.34
N THR A 287 -30.67 -3.34 -7.18
CA THR A 287 -30.84 -4.78 -6.94
C THR A 287 -30.14 -5.24 -5.65
N ALA A 288 -28.97 -4.68 -5.32
CA ALA A 288 -28.30 -4.96 -4.07
C ALA A 288 -29.14 -4.53 -2.85
N TYR A 289 -29.72 -3.32 -2.89
CA TYR A 289 -30.61 -2.85 -1.83
C TYR A 289 -31.90 -3.68 -1.73
N GLU A 290 -32.53 -4.02 -2.86
CA GLU A 290 -33.72 -4.90 -2.89
C GLU A 290 -33.42 -6.28 -2.32
N ARG A 291 -32.24 -6.87 -2.62
CA ARG A 291 -31.80 -8.15 -2.04
C ARG A 291 -31.62 -8.05 -0.53
N ARG A 292 -31.00 -6.98 -0.03
CA ARG A 292 -30.85 -6.73 1.41
C ARG A 292 -32.21 -6.61 2.09
N ASP A 293 -33.12 -5.85 1.51
CA ASP A 293 -34.46 -5.63 2.08
C ASP A 293 -35.29 -6.92 2.08
N LYS A 294 -35.15 -7.76 1.04
CA LYS A 294 -35.68 -9.13 1.03
C LYS A 294 -35.08 -9.98 2.16
N MET A 295 -33.76 -9.92 2.39
CA MET A 295 -33.13 -10.64 3.50
C MET A 295 -33.71 -10.21 4.86
N PHE A 296 -33.88 -8.90 5.11
CA PHE A 296 -34.48 -8.41 6.36
C PHE A 296 -35.91 -8.94 6.55
N THR A 297 -36.72 -8.89 5.50
CA THR A 297 -38.11 -9.39 5.53
C THR A 297 -38.15 -10.87 5.88
N LEU A 298 -37.34 -11.68 5.19
CA LEU A 298 -37.29 -13.13 5.42
C LEU A 298 -36.74 -13.49 6.80
N LEU A 299 -35.71 -12.78 7.29
CA LEU A 299 -35.14 -13.04 8.62
C LEU A 299 -36.20 -12.83 9.70
N LYS A 300 -36.99 -11.76 9.58
CA LYS A 300 -38.09 -11.46 10.49
C LYS A 300 -39.20 -12.51 10.42
N GLU A 301 -39.64 -12.90 9.23
CA GLU A 301 -40.67 -13.93 9.04
C GLU A 301 -40.23 -15.28 9.63
N HIS A 302 -39.00 -15.70 9.37
CA HIS A 302 -38.47 -16.95 9.92
C HIS A 302 -38.28 -16.89 11.44
N LEU A 303 -37.91 -15.74 12.00
CA LEU A 303 -37.83 -15.53 13.45
C LEU A 303 -39.22 -15.65 14.12
N GLU A 304 -40.24 -15.05 13.52
CA GLU A 304 -41.62 -15.13 14.02
C GLU A 304 -42.14 -16.57 13.97
N ALA A 305 -41.80 -17.33 12.93
CA ALA A 305 -42.16 -18.73 12.77
C ALA A 305 -41.35 -19.70 13.65
N PHE A 306 -40.24 -19.24 14.25
CA PHE A 306 -39.38 -20.08 15.09
C PHE A 306 -40.01 -20.34 16.47
N ALA A 307 -40.17 -21.63 16.80
CA ALA A 307 -41.02 -22.09 17.89
C ALA A 307 -40.28 -22.67 19.12
N ASP A 308 -38.94 -22.80 19.11
CA ASP A 308 -38.19 -23.33 20.26
C ASP A 308 -37.92 -22.22 21.30
N PRO A 309 -38.59 -22.25 22.48
CA PRO A 309 -38.46 -21.20 23.48
C PRO A 309 -37.08 -21.15 24.15
N ALA A 310 -36.31 -22.25 24.18
CA ALA A 310 -35.01 -22.29 24.82
C ALA A 310 -33.93 -21.63 23.95
N GLN A 311 -34.03 -21.81 22.62
CA GLN A 311 -33.06 -21.26 21.67
C GLN A 311 -33.44 -19.88 21.14
N LYS A 312 -34.73 -19.52 21.21
CA LYS A 312 -35.28 -18.27 20.67
C LYS A 312 -34.51 -17.01 21.08
N PRO A 313 -34.10 -16.80 22.35
CA PRO A 313 -33.34 -15.61 22.72
C PRO A 313 -31.98 -15.47 22.00
N ILE A 314 -31.30 -16.59 21.72
CA ILE A 314 -30.01 -16.58 21.01
C ILE A 314 -30.22 -16.27 19.53
N VAL A 315 -31.26 -16.86 18.92
CA VAL A 315 -31.66 -16.59 17.54
C VAL A 315 -32.06 -15.11 17.38
N GLU A 316 -32.87 -14.58 18.30
CA GLU A 316 -33.27 -13.16 18.33
C GLU A 316 -32.03 -12.24 18.39
N ALA A 317 -31.07 -12.54 19.26
CA ALA A 317 -29.82 -11.78 19.36
C ALA A 317 -29.01 -11.83 18.05
N ALA A 318 -28.89 -13.00 17.43
CA ALA A 318 -28.16 -13.15 16.18
C ALA A 318 -28.81 -12.39 15.02
N ILE A 319 -30.13 -12.43 14.91
CA ILE A 319 -30.87 -11.70 13.86
C ILE A 319 -30.83 -10.20 14.11
N ALA A 320 -30.97 -9.74 15.36
CA ALA A 320 -30.85 -8.33 15.69
C ALA A 320 -29.46 -7.76 15.33
N GLU A 321 -28.39 -8.53 15.52
CA GLU A 321 -27.05 -8.16 15.07
C GLU A 321 -26.98 -8.02 13.54
N MET A 322 -27.56 -8.98 12.79
CA MET A 322 -27.62 -8.91 11.33
C MET A 322 -28.46 -7.71 10.87
N GLU A 323 -29.60 -7.44 11.48
CA GLU A 323 -30.44 -6.27 11.14
C GLU A 323 -29.70 -4.95 11.34
N ALA A 324 -28.87 -4.85 12.39
CA ALA A 324 -28.09 -3.65 12.68
C ALA A 324 -26.90 -3.45 11.72
N GLU A 325 -26.28 -4.52 11.24
CA GLU A 325 -24.95 -4.45 10.60
C GLU A 325 -24.91 -4.95 9.15
N LEU A 326 -25.95 -5.61 8.66
CA LEU A 326 -26.03 -6.11 7.28
C LEU A 326 -26.08 -4.95 6.29
N ASN A 327 -25.14 -4.96 5.37
CA ASN A 327 -25.03 -3.96 4.32
C ASN A 327 -24.38 -4.56 3.06
N ILE A 328 -24.16 -3.73 2.04
CA ILE A 328 -23.61 -4.17 0.75
C ILE A 328 -22.24 -4.84 0.85
N ASN A 329 -21.45 -4.55 1.88
CA ASN A 329 -20.11 -5.08 2.08
C ASN A 329 -20.09 -6.51 2.62
N ASN A 330 -21.16 -6.94 3.30
CA ASN A 330 -21.17 -8.21 4.05
C ASN A 330 -22.38 -9.10 3.73
N MET A 331 -23.34 -8.65 2.90
CA MET A 331 -24.53 -9.44 2.55
C MET A 331 -24.24 -10.77 1.85
N ASP A 332 -23.09 -10.90 1.18
CA ASP A 332 -22.70 -12.17 0.56
C ASP A 332 -22.56 -13.30 1.59
N ARG A 333 -22.31 -12.98 2.86
CA ARG A 333 -22.32 -13.94 3.99
C ARG A 333 -23.64 -14.69 4.12
N LEU A 334 -24.75 -14.05 3.74
CA LEU A 334 -26.10 -14.62 3.73
C LEU A 334 -26.50 -15.16 2.34
N GLY A 335 -25.56 -15.29 1.41
CA GLY A 335 -25.80 -15.80 0.06
C GLY A 335 -26.45 -17.19 0.02
N PRO A 336 -25.95 -18.20 0.76
CA PRO A 336 -26.60 -19.51 0.88
C PRO A 336 -28.01 -19.41 1.46
N TYR A 337 -28.20 -18.63 2.53
CA TYR A 337 -29.50 -18.42 3.15
C TYR A 337 -30.52 -17.84 2.18
N LEU A 338 -30.20 -16.75 1.49
CA LEU A 338 -31.13 -16.10 0.55
C LEU A 338 -31.50 -17.02 -0.63
N ARG A 339 -30.60 -17.91 -1.06
CA ARG A 339 -30.90 -18.87 -2.13
C ARG A 339 -31.86 -19.97 -1.69
N LEU A 340 -31.78 -20.38 -0.43
CA LEU A 340 -32.52 -21.51 0.12
C LEU A 340 -33.71 -21.09 1.00
N SER A 341 -33.91 -19.79 1.22
CA SER A 341 -34.99 -19.25 2.05
C SER A 341 -36.39 -19.65 1.57
N ASP A 342 -36.56 -19.77 0.25
CA ASP A 342 -37.85 -20.05 -0.39
C ASP A 342 -38.03 -21.56 -0.63
N ASP A 343 -37.05 -22.40 -0.27
CA ASP A 343 -37.13 -23.85 -0.42
C ASP A 343 -38.14 -24.44 0.58
N PRO A 344 -39.22 -25.11 0.12
CA PRO A 344 -40.23 -25.70 0.99
C PRO A 344 -39.75 -26.97 1.70
N SER A 345 -38.64 -27.58 1.26
CA SER A 345 -38.08 -28.79 1.86
C SER A 345 -37.29 -28.52 3.14
N LEU A 346 -36.75 -27.30 3.27
CA LEU A 346 -36.03 -26.86 4.46
C LEU A 346 -36.98 -26.34 5.52
N LYS A 347 -36.75 -26.76 6.75
CA LYS A 347 -37.44 -26.26 7.93
C LYS A 347 -36.91 -24.89 8.34
N VAL A 348 -37.68 -24.20 9.19
CA VAL A 348 -37.34 -22.85 9.67
C VAL A 348 -36.03 -22.83 10.45
N ASP A 349 -35.77 -23.85 11.27
CA ASP A 349 -34.51 -24.03 12.01
C ASP A 349 -33.30 -24.19 11.08
N GLU A 350 -33.42 -24.96 10.01
CA GLU A 350 -32.36 -25.14 9.00
C GLU A 350 -32.07 -23.83 8.24
N LYS A 351 -33.12 -23.08 7.89
CA LYS A 351 -32.97 -21.76 7.24
C LYS A 351 -32.26 -20.76 8.15
N LEU A 352 -32.66 -20.69 9.42
CA LEU A 352 -32.01 -19.83 10.42
C LEU A 352 -30.57 -20.27 10.70
N ALA A 353 -30.30 -21.57 10.71
CA ALA A 353 -28.95 -22.10 10.84
C ALA A 353 -28.04 -21.59 9.72
N LEU A 354 -28.49 -21.64 8.47
CA LEU A 354 -27.75 -21.14 7.31
C LEU A 354 -27.42 -19.64 7.42
N ALA A 355 -28.36 -18.84 7.92
CA ALA A 355 -28.16 -17.41 8.14
C ALA A 355 -27.13 -17.13 9.23
N ILE A 356 -27.31 -17.72 10.42
CA ILE A 356 -26.47 -17.49 11.59
C ILE A 356 -25.04 -18.00 11.32
N SER A 357 -24.89 -19.22 10.85
CA SER A 357 -23.57 -19.77 10.55
C SER A 357 -22.88 -19.05 9.39
N GLY A 358 -23.60 -18.64 8.34
CA GLY A 358 -23.03 -17.85 7.24
C GLY A 358 -22.54 -16.47 7.68
N TRP A 359 -23.28 -15.82 8.57
CA TRP A 359 -22.90 -14.55 9.19
C TRP A 359 -21.55 -14.64 9.93
N ILE A 360 -21.35 -15.72 10.69
CA ILE A 360 -20.17 -15.92 11.56
C ILE A 360 -18.98 -16.53 10.82
N LEU A 361 -19.21 -17.57 10.02
CA LEU A 361 -18.18 -18.38 9.38
C LEU A 361 -17.87 -17.96 7.94
N GLY A 362 -18.61 -16.98 7.41
CA GLY A 362 -18.46 -16.45 6.06
C GLY A 362 -19.30 -17.17 5.00
N PRO A 363 -19.30 -16.66 3.76
CA PRO A 363 -20.26 -16.99 2.69
C PRO A 363 -20.25 -18.45 2.21
N ASN A 364 -19.16 -19.20 2.47
CA ASN A 364 -18.96 -20.56 1.96
C ASN A 364 -18.91 -21.63 3.07
N SER A 365 -19.28 -21.26 4.30
CA SER A 365 -19.14 -22.14 5.46
C SER A 365 -20.46 -22.30 6.25
N SER A 366 -21.59 -21.92 5.65
CA SER A 366 -22.92 -22.07 6.27
C SER A 366 -23.21 -23.54 6.62
N GLN A 367 -23.90 -23.74 7.73
CA GLN A 367 -24.31 -25.01 8.30
C GLN A 367 -25.84 -25.06 8.37
N GLU A 368 -26.43 -26.21 8.05
CA GLU A 368 -27.89 -26.44 8.16
C GLU A 368 -28.32 -26.85 9.57
N ASN A 369 -27.38 -27.29 10.41
CA ASN A 369 -27.67 -27.69 11.78
C ASN A 369 -27.69 -26.47 12.72
N LEU A 370 -28.87 -26.16 13.27
CA LEU A 370 -29.07 -25.02 14.16
C LEU A 370 -28.23 -25.09 15.43
N VAL A 371 -28.02 -26.28 16.01
CA VAL A 371 -27.20 -26.44 17.22
C VAL A 371 -25.75 -26.01 16.95
N VAL A 372 -25.21 -26.40 15.78
CA VAL A 372 -23.88 -25.98 15.34
C VAL A 372 -23.84 -24.47 15.11
N ALA A 373 -24.83 -23.93 14.41
CA ALA A 373 -24.92 -22.50 14.10
C ALA A 373 -24.97 -21.63 15.36
N LEU A 374 -25.75 -22.02 16.37
CA LEU A 374 -25.81 -21.33 17.66
C LEU A 374 -24.51 -21.52 18.46
N SER A 375 -23.89 -22.71 18.39
CA SER A 375 -22.60 -22.98 19.04
C SER A 375 -21.50 -22.08 18.48
N VAL A 376 -21.41 -21.89 17.15
CA VAL A 376 -20.41 -20.99 16.55
C VAL A 376 -20.70 -19.52 16.84
N PHE A 377 -21.97 -19.11 16.91
CA PHE A 377 -22.36 -17.75 17.29
C PHE A 377 -21.88 -17.42 18.71
N GLN A 378 -22.11 -18.30 19.67
CA GLN A 378 -21.62 -18.14 21.05
C GLN A 378 -20.10 -18.26 21.13
N ALA A 379 -19.50 -19.19 20.38
CA ALA A 379 -18.04 -19.36 20.35
C ALA A 379 -17.34 -18.10 19.85
N ARG A 380 -17.90 -17.36 18.88
CA ARG A 380 -17.34 -16.08 18.41
C ARG A 380 -17.13 -15.10 19.56
N ASP A 381 -18.10 -14.97 20.46
CA ASP A 381 -18.01 -14.03 21.57
C ASP A 381 -16.91 -14.42 22.56
N LEU A 382 -16.82 -15.72 22.87
CA LEU A 382 -15.75 -16.27 23.69
C LEU A 382 -14.36 -16.14 23.03
N VAL A 383 -14.26 -16.35 21.71
CA VAL A 383 -13.02 -16.13 20.96
C VAL A 383 -12.61 -14.66 21.04
N SER A 384 -13.55 -13.73 20.84
CA SER A 384 -13.30 -12.29 20.95
C SER A 384 -12.86 -11.88 22.36
N GLU A 385 -13.51 -12.43 23.38
CA GLU A 385 -13.15 -12.22 24.78
C GLU A 385 -11.74 -12.78 25.06
N TYR A 386 -11.43 -13.99 24.62
CA TYR A 386 -10.11 -14.60 24.82
C TYR A 386 -8.98 -13.75 24.26
N VAL A 387 -9.09 -13.31 23.00
CA VAL A 387 -8.00 -12.60 22.30
C VAL A 387 -7.84 -11.15 22.76
N SER A 388 -8.85 -10.58 23.43
CA SER A 388 -8.79 -9.24 24.01
C SER A 388 -8.41 -9.25 25.50
N ASN A 389 -8.61 -10.37 26.20
CA ASN A 389 -8.38 -10.46 27.64
C ASN A 389 -6.88 -10.62 27.99
N ARG A 390 -6.41 -9.84 28.97
CA ARG A 390 -5.02 -9.86 29.47
C ARG A 390 -4.84 -10.75 30.70
N ASN A 391 -5.91 -11.22 31.34
CA ASN A 391 -5.89 -12.03 32.54
C ASN A 391 -5.82 -13.53 32.22
N ASP A 392 -4.77 -14.19 32.69
CA ASP A 392 -4.49 -15.61 32.42
C ASP A 392 -5.52 -16.57 33.05
N VAL A 393 -6.17 -16.17 34.15
CA VAL A 393 -7.19 -16.99 34.81
C VAL A 393 -8.47 -16.99 33.98
N ASP A 394 -8.91 -15.81 33.54
CA ASP A 394 -10.11 -15.66 32.72
C ASP A 394 -9.95 -16.38 31.37
N ARG A 395 -8.79 -16.22 30.73
CA ARG A 395 -8.49 -16.92 29.46
C ARG A 395 -8.58 -18.44 29.59
N ARG A 396 -8.03 -19.01 30.67
CA ARG A 396 -8.14 -20.46 30.93
C ARG A 396 -9.58 -20.90 31.09
N ALA A 397 -10.41 -20.14 31.80
CA ALA A 397 -11.83 -20.44 31.94
C ALA A 397 -12.59 -20.37 30.60
N ILE A 398 -12.28 -19.38 29.76
CA ILE A 398 -12.87 -19.24 28.42
C ILE A 398 -12.47 -20.42 27.52
N LEU A 399 -11.18 -20.82 27.55
CA LEU A 399 -10.68 -21.95 26.78
C LEU A 399 -11.38 -23.27 27.14
N GLU A 400 -11.59 -23.54 28.43
CA GLU A 400 -12.29 -24.75 28.87
C GLU A 400 -13.75 -24.76 28.42
N LYS A 401 -14.42 -23.60 28.39
CA LYS A 401 -15.77 -23.48 27.79
C LYS A 401 -15.73 -23.81 26.30
N LEU A 402 -14.80 -23.22 25.54
CA LEU A 402 -14.66 -23.45 24.10
C LEU A 402 -14.38 -24.93 23.79
N LYS A 403 -13.53 -25.62 24.56
CA LYS A 403 -13.26 -27.06 24.37
C LYS A 403 -14.51 -27.93 24.52
N GLY A 404 -15.49 -27.49 25.31
CA GLY A 404 -16.77 -28.18 25.49
C GLY A 404 -17.82 -27.89 24.41
N MET A 405 -17.52 -26.99 23.45
CA MET A 405 -18.46 -26.54 22.42
C MET A 405 -18.04 -27.05 21.04
N GLU A 406 -19.02 -27.41 20.21
CA GLU A 406 -18.75 -27.78 18.82
C GLU A 406 -18.13 -26.62 18.03
N GLY A 407 -18.63 -25.39 18.25
CA GLY A 407 -18.06 -24.18 17.65
C GLY A 407 -16.66 -23.79 18.15
N GLY A 408 -16.15 -24.44 19.19
CA GLY A 408 -14.80 -24.22 19.73
C GLY A 408 -13.72 -25.13 19.14
N THR A 409 -14.07 -25.97 18.16
CA THR A 409 -13.08 -26.79 17.44
C THR A 409 -12.10 -25.92 16.64
N PRO A 410 -10.85 -26.38 16.40
CA PRO A 410 -9.85 -25.62 15.64
C PRO A 410 -10.35 -25.13 14.28
N LEU A 411 -11.12 -25.96 13.57
CA LEU A 411 -11.68 -25.61 12.26
C LEU A 411 -12.60 -24.39 12.33
N TYR A 412 -13.55 -24.37 13.26
CA TYR A 412 -14.48 -23.24 13.40
C TYR A 412 -13.81 -22.01 14.00
N VAL A 413 -12.89 -22.18 14.96
CA VAL A 413 -12.15 -21.05 15.55
C VAL A 413 -11.30 -20.33 14.49
N ALA A 414 -10.64 -21.06 13.59
CA ALA A 414 -9.92 -20.45 12.47
C ALA A 414 -10.84 -19.60 11.57
N LYS A 415 -12.06 -20.10 11.26
CA LYS A 415 -13.06 -19.35 10.47
C LYS A 415 -13.62 -18.15 11.22
N ILE A 416 -13.91 -18.29 12.51
CA ILE A 416 -14.36 -17.20 13.38
C ILE A 416 -13.32 -16.08 13.38
N LEU A 417 -12.05 -16.39 13.62
CA LEU A 417 -10.96 -15.40 13.62
C LEU A 417 -10.89 -14.64 12.29
N GLN A 418 -10.97 -15.36 11.17
CA GLN A 418 -10.92 -14.80 9.83
C GLN A 418 -12.04 -13.77 9.59
N PHE A 419 -13.27 -14.10 9.97
CA PHE A 419 -14.48 -13.35 9.59
C PHE A 419 -15.06 -12.44 10.68
N MET A 420 -14.62 -12.54 11.93
CA MET A 420 -15.06 -11.66 13.01
C MET A 420 -14.58 -10.22 12.82
N LYS A 421 -15.29 -9.28 13.46
CA LYS A 421 -14.85 -7.88 13.60
C LYS A 421 -13.54 -7.80 14.41
N PRO A 422 -12.80 -6.68 14.34
CA PRO A 422 -11.68 -6.45 15.26
C PRO A 422 -12.16 -6.55 16.72
N PRO A 423 -11.49 -7.33 17.59
CA PRO A 423 -11.97 -7.62 18.93
C PRO A 423 -12.06 -6.39 19.85
N LEU A 424 -11.31 -5.33 19.54
CA LEU A 424 -11.32 -4.06 20.26
C LEU A 424 -11.85 -2.90 19.40
N GLY A 425 -12.67 -3.19 18.37
CA GLY A 425 -13.16 -2.16 17.44
C GLY A 425 -14.05 -1.07 18.06
N ASN A 426 -14.65 -1.35 19.23
CA ASN A 426 -15.50 -0.40 19.96
C ASN A 426 -14.75 0.33 21.09
N ALA A 427 -13.45 0.06 21.29
CA ALA A 427 -12.68 0.73 22.33
C ALA A 427 -12.50 2.22 21.99
N GLU A 428 -12.67 3.09 22.98
CA GLU A 428 -12.52 4.53 22.77
C GLU A 428 -11.06 4.88 22.44
N PRO A 429 -10.81 5.76 21.45
CA PRO A 429 -9.48 6.29 21.18
C PRO A 429 -9.01 7.17 22.36
N GLU A 430 -7.70 7.44 22.44
CA GLU A 430 -7.15 8.34 23.48
C GLU A 430 -7.75 9.75 23.34
N THR A 431 -7.89 10.22 22.10
CA THR A 431 -8.64 11.43 21.77
C THR A 431 -9.47 11.22 20.50
N ALA A 432 -10.73 11.62 20.53
CA ALA A 432 -11.58 11.71 19.35
C ALA A 432 -11.27 13.03 18.60
N SER A 433 -10.96 12.93 17.32
CA SER A 433 -10.85 14.10 16.44
C SER A 433 -12.20 14.43 15.81
N GLU A 434 -12.42 15.70 15.49
CA GLU A 434 -13.55 16.12 14.63
C GLU A 434 -13.42 15.59 13.19
N ILE A 435 -12.21 15.14 12.80
CA ILE A 435 -11.93 14.56 11.49
C ILE A 435 -12.41 13.10 11.47
N PRO A 436 -13.36 12.71 10.60
CA PRO A 436 -13.88 11.35 10.56
C PRO A 436 -12.78 10.29 10.31
N GLY A 437 -12.77 9.25 11.14
CA GLY A 437 -11.83 8.15 11.04
C GLY A 437 -10.39 8.49 11.43
N TYR A 438 -10.14 9.68 11.99
CA TYR A 438 -8.82 10.10 12.47
C TYR A 438 -8.73 9.96 13.99
N TYR A 439 -7.78 9.16 14.47
CA TYR A 439 -7.65 8.86 15.89
C TYR A 439 -6.20 8.92 16.35
N LEU A 440 -5.99 9.40 17.58
CA LEU A 440 -4.78 9.14 18.35
C LEU A 440 -5.02 7.93 19.23
N MET A 441 -4.12 6.95 19.12
CA MET A 441 -4.19 5.69 19.83
C MET A 441 -3.02 5.58 20.80
N ARG A 442 -3.28 5.01 21.98
CA ARG A 442 -2.28 4.74 23.01
C ARG A 442 -1.99 3.25 23.09
N VAL A 443 -0.72 2.88 23.17
CA VAL A 443 -0.27 1.49 23.24
C VAL A 443 0.62 1.32 24.47
N PRO A 444 0.36 0.30 25.31
CA PRO A 444 1.24 -0.01 26.43
C PRO A 444 2.69 -0.16 25.97
N GLY A 445 3.60 0.55 26.64
CA GLY A 445 5.02 0.54 26.35
C GLY A 445 5.72 -0.77 26.73
N VAL A 446 7.04 -0.80 26.59
CA VAL A 446 7.85 -1.88 27.15
C VAL A 446 8.00 -1.69 28.67
N PRO A 447 8.14 -2.76 29.48
CA PRO A 447 8.28 -2.63 30.93
C PRO A 447 9.39 -1.64 31.34
N GLY A 448 9.05 -0.68 32.19
CA GLY A 448 9.98 0.37 32.65
C GLY A 448 10.15 1.55 31.68
N ARG A 449 9.39 1.62 30.58
CA ARG A 449 9.34 2.77 29.66
C ARG A 449 7.91 3.33 29.57
N SER A 450 7.79 4.53 29.00
CA SER A 450 6.50 5.15 28.71
C SER A 450 5.73 4.39 27.64
N ASP A 451 4.41 4.61 27.62
CA ASP A 451 3.54 4.14 26.55
C ASP A 451 3.91 4.77 25.20
N PHE A 452 3.58 4.04 24.14
CA PHE A 452 3.71 4.51 22.76
C PHE A 452 2.39 5.13 22.30
N PHE A 453 2.48 5.99 21.29
CA PHE A 453 1.34 6.62 20.65
C PHE A 453 1.44 6.49 19.13
N TYR A 454 0.30 6.42 18.46
CA TYR A 454 0.25 6.47 17.00
C TYR A 454 -1.02 7.13 16.50
N TYR A 455 -0.92 7.81 15.36
CA TYR A 455 -2.07 8.30 14.63
C TYR A 455 -2.56 7.26 13.63
N VAL A 456 -3.86 7.23 13.41
CA VAL A 456 -4.48 6.40 12.37
C VAL A 456 -5.52 7.21 11.61
N GLN A 457 -5.54 7.03 10.29
CA GLN A 457 -6.62 7.51 9.43
C GLN A 457 -7.29 6.32 8.73
N LEU A 458 -8.57 6.12 9.01
CA LEU A 458 -9.42 5.15 8.32
C LEU A 458 -9.91 5.72 6.97
N PRO A 459 -10.11 4.86 5.96
CA PRO A 459 -10.69 5.28 4.69
C PRO A 459 -12.18 5.66 4.86
N GLN A 460 -12.69 6.42 3.90
CA GLN A 460 -14.12 6.76 3.86
C GLN A 460 -14.95 5.49 3.67
N GLY A 461 -16.08 5.39 4.38
CA GLY A 461 -16.92 4.19 4.33
C GLY A 461 -16.24 2.96 4.95
N TYR A 462 -15.38 3.16 5.94
CA TYR A 462 -14.82 2.06 6.73
C TYR A 462 -15.92 1.17 7.31
N ASP A 463 -15.77 -0.14 7.12
CA ASP A 463 -16.69 -1.18 7.57
C ASP A 463 -15.88 -2.31 8.23
N PRO A 464 -16.13 -2.65 9.52
CA PRO A 464 -15.32 -3.63 10.24
C PRO A 464 -15.40 -5.08 9.69
N TYR A 465 -16.30 -5.36 8.75
CA TYR A 465 -16.40 -6.64 8.07
C TYR A 465 -15.57 -6.72 6.77
N ARG A 466 -15.06 -5.59 6.26
CA ARG A 466 -14.11 -5.55 5.14
C ARG A 466 -12.69 -5.56 5.66
N LYS A 467 -11.76 -6.16 4.90
CA LYS A 467 -10.32 -6.13 5.20
C LYS A 467 -9.66 -5.05 4.35
N TYR A 468 -8.92 -4.15 4.99
CA TYR A 468 -8.35 -2.98 4.34
C TYR A 468 -6.83 -3.12 4.18
N PRO A 469 -6.26 -2.80 2.99
CA PRO A 469 -4.83 -2.64 2.87
C PRO A 469 -4.37 -1.46 3.75
N THR A 470 -3.14 -1.53 4.25
CA THR A 470 -2.64 -0.61 5.27
C THR A 470 -1.22 -0.18 4.99
N VAL A 471 -0.91 1.10 5.22
CA VAL A 471 0.47 1.59 5.25
C VAL A 471 0.83 1.99 6.67
N VAL A 472 1.91 1.41 7.20
CA VAL A 472 2.61 1.90 8.40
C VAL A 472 3.69 2.85 7.92
N THR A 473 3.65 4.11 8.34
CA THR A 473 4.51 5.17 7.80
C THR A 473 5.31 5.89 8.88
N LEU A 474 6.62 5.98 8.68
CA LEU A 474 7.57 6.47 9.67
C LEU A 474 8.07 7.87 9.28
N HIS A 475 7.88 8.84 10.17
CA HIS A 475 8.33 10.20 9.95
C HIS A 475 9.87 10.30 9.98
N GLY A 476 10.42 11.26 9.25
CA GLY A 476 11.84 11.60 9.28
C GLY A 476 12.19 12.53 10.44
N ALA A 477 13.49 12.83 10.58
CA ALA A 477 13.97 13.84 11.53
C ALA A 477 13.32 15.20 11.23
N GLY A 478 12.92 15.94 12.27
CA GLY A 478 12.29 17.26 12.12
C GLY A 478 10.84 17.25 11.60
N THR A 479 10.28 16.08 11.27
CA THR A 479 8.88 15.91 10.86
C THR A 479 8.09 15.10 11.88
N THR A 480 6.76 15.08 11.77
CA THR A 480 5.88 14.40 12.75
C THR A 480 5.07 13.25 12.15
N ALA A 481 4.50 12.41 13.00
CA ALA A 481 3.60 11.34 12.60
C ALA A 481 2.34 11.87 11.89
N GLU A 482 1.80 13.01 12.31
CA GLU A 482 0.65 13.65 11.66
C GLU A 482 0.97 14.12 10.23
N GLN A 483 2.17 14.66 10.00
CA GLN A 483 2.60 15.03 8.65
C GLN A 483 2.68 13.81 7.72
N GLN A 484 2.96 12.63 8.26
CA GLN A 484 2.90 11.38 7.49
C GLN A 484 1.46 11.00 7.13
N ILE A 485 0.50 11.19 8.05
CA ILE A 485 -0.93 11.04 7.72
C ILE A 485 -1.31 12.00 6.59
N ASP A 486 -0.89 13.26 6.66
CA ASP A 486 -1.18 14.26 5.63
C ASP A 486 -0.55 13.89 4.28
N TRP A 487 0.67 13.35 4.25
CA TRP A 487 1.33 12.95 2.99
C TRP A 487 0.55 11.86 2.25
N TRP A 488 0.07 10.85 2.99
CA TRP A 488 -0.65 9.69 2.42
C TRP A 488 -2.14 9.95 2.19
N ALA A 489 -2.82 10.46 3.21
CA ALA A 489 -4.27 10.66 3.20
C ALA A 489 -4.68 12.04 2.68
N GLY A 490 -3.75 12.97 2.50
CA GLY A 490 -4.01 14.36 2.14
C GLY A 490 -4.55 15.16 3.32
N SER A 491 -4.32 16.48 3.33
CA SER A 491 -4.84 17.38 4.36
C SER A 491 -6.37 17.33 4.46
N HIS A 492 -6.90 17.57 5.66
CA HIS A 492 -8.34 17.65 5.87
C HIS A 492 -8.93 18.88 5.18
N SER A 493 -10.01 18.69 4.43
CA SER A 493 -10.78 19.79 3.84
C SER A 493 -11.95 20.14 4.75
N GLU A 494 -11.88 21.28 5.45
CA GLU A 494 -12.98 21.80 6.27
C GLU A 494 -14.31 21.92 5.49
N LYS A 495 -14.23 22.38 4.25
CA LYS A 495 -15.39 22.56 3.37
C LYS A 495 -16.04 21.22 3.01
N ALA A 496 -15.24 20.21 2.69
CA ALA A 496 -15.74 18.91 2.25
C ALA A 496 -15.92 17.93 3.42
N LYS A 497 -15.43 18.27 4.61
CA LYS A 497 -15.34 17.41 5.81
C LYS A 497 -14.69 16.06 5.55
N ILE A 498 -13.77 16.01 4.60
CA ILE A 498 -13.09 14.78 4.17
C ILE A 498 -11.62 15.03 3.83
N ARG A 499 -10.81 13.97 3.93
CA ARG A 499 -9.48 13.90 3.31
C ARG A 499 -9.58 13.33 1.90
N THR A 500 -8.79 13.87 0.97
CA THR A 500 -8.88 13.57 -0.48
C THR A 500 -7.57 13.08 -1.10
N GLY A 501 -6.56 12.74 -0.28
CA GLY A 501 -5.30 12.17 -0.73
C GLY A 501 -5.43 10.71 -1.21
N GLN A 502 -4.32 10.14 -1.66
CA GLN A 502 -4.35 8.87 -2.37
C GLN A 502 -4.71 7.68 -1.48
N ALA A 503 -4.38 7.69 -0.18
CA ALA A 503 -4.82 6.62 0.73
C ALA A 503 -6.34 6.60 0.88
N ALA A 504 -6.98 7.76 1.04
CA ALA A 504 -8.44 7.87 1.07
C ALA A 504 -9.06 7.45 -0.27
N ARG A 505 -8.41 7.79 -1.40
CA ARG A 505 -8.85 7.40 -2.74
C ARG A 505 -8.83 5.89 -2.95
N ASN A 506 -7.75 5.23 -2.57
CA ASN A 506 -7.53 3.80 -2.79
C ASN A 506 -8.05 2.91 -1.63
N GLY A 507 -8.68 3.49 -0.61
CA GLY A 507 -9.27 2.72 0.50
C GLY A 507 -8.23 2.10 1.44
N TYR A 508 -7.14 2.80 1.73
CA TYR A 508 -6.09 2.34 2.64
C TYR A 508 -6.29 2.92 4.04
N ILE A 509 -5.96 2.12 5.07
CA ILE A 509 -5.71 2.62 6.42
C ILE A 509 -4.27 3.15 6.47
N VAL A 510 -4.07 4.31 7.08
CA VAL A 510 -2.72 4.87 7.30
C VAL A 510 -2.45 4.89 8.80
N ILE A 511 -1.33 4.29 9.23
CA ILE A 511 -0.87 4.24 10.62
C ILE A 511 0.47 4.97 10.69
N ALA A 512 0.57 5.97 11.55
CA ALA A 512 1.81 6.73 11.78
C ALA A 512 2.22 6.65 13.25
N PRO A 513 3.14 5.74 13.61
CA PRO A 513 3.67 5.65 14.97
C PRO A 513 4.53 6.85 15.34
N MET A 514 4.42 7.31 16.59
CA MET A 514 5.38 8.22 17.22
C MET A 514 6.56 7.37 17.72
N TRP A 515 7.49 7.09 16.80
CA TRP A 515 8.46 6.01 16.95
C TRP A 515 9.85 6.48 17.42
N ALA A 516 10.15 7.76 17.23
CA ALA A 516 11.42 8.38 17.57
C ALA A 516 11.29 9.33 18.77
N GLU A 517 12.39 9.56 19.47
CA GLU A 517 12.44 10.54 20.56
C GLU A 517 12.37 11.99 20.02
N GLU A 518 11.93 12.93 20.86
CA GLU A 518 11.92 14.34 20.50
C GLU A 518 13.35 14.82 20.20
N HIS A 519 13.55 15.54 19.09
CA HIS A 519 14.86 15.99 18.60
C HIS A 519 15.84 14.87 18.21
N GLN A 520 15.35 13.67 17.91
CA GLN A 520 16.18 12.63 17.31
C GLN A 520 16.46 12.94 15.82
N PHE A 521 17.74 12.94 15.45
CA PHE A 521 18.20 13.25 14.08
C PHE A 521 18.72 12.04 13.30
N GLU A 522 19.03 10.93 13.99
CA GLU A 522 19.54 9.71 13.38
C GLU A 522 18.79 8.49 13.92
N TYR A 523 18.67 7.45 13.09
CA TYR A 523 18.05 6.19 13.49
C TYR A 523 19.00 5.36 14.37
N ASN A 524 18.54 4.94 15.55
CA ASN A 524 19.41 4.27 16.52
C ASN A 524 19.46 2.74 16.36
N TYR A 525 18.56 2.14 15.56
CA TYR A 525 18.43 0.69 15.35
C TYR A 525 18.06 -0.08 16.63
N SER A 526 17.45 0.61 17.59
CA SER A 526 17.18 0.11 18.94
C SER A 526 15.94 -0.77 19.01
N ALA A 527 15.90 -1.65 20.02
CA ALA A 527 14.71 -2.42 20.34
C ALA A 527 13.50 -1.54 20.70
N TYR A 528 13.73 -0.33 21.23
CA TYR A 528 12.67 0.61 21.57
C TYR A 528 11.97 1.17 20.32
N GLU A 529 12.73 1.61 19.32
CA GLU A 529 12.19 2.09 18.04
C GLU A 529 11.44 0.97 17.30
N HIS A 530 12.00 -0.25 17.27
CA HIS A 530 11.32 -1.43 16.73
C HIS A 530 10.01 -1.71 17.47
N ALA A 531 10.04 -1.71 18.81
CA ALA A 531 8.85 -1.93 19.62
C ALA A 531 7.77 -0.87 19.36
N ALA A 532 8.12 0.41 19.25
CA ALA A 532 7.16 1.48 18.96
C ALA A 532 6.37 1.23 17.67
N VAL A 533 7.04 0.75 16.62
CA VAL A 533 6.41 0.43 15.32
C VAL A 533 5.59 -0.85 15.40
N LEU A 534 6.20 -1.95 15.87
CA LEU A 534 5.57 -3.28 15.89
C LEU A 534 4.41 -3.39 16.89
N PHE A 535 4.48 -2.66 18.01
CA PHE A 535 3.42 -2.65 19.01
C PHE A 535 2.24 -1.82 18.51
N SER A 536 2.50 -0.69 17.84
CA SER A 536 1.47 0.12 17.17
C SER A 536 0.73 -0.65 16.09
N LEU A 537 1.45 -1.38 15.21
CA LEU A 537 0.81 -2.24 14.22
C LEU A 537 -0.05 -3.32 14.88
N ARG A 538 0.50 -4.07 15.84
CA ARG A 538 -0.26 -5.13 16.55
C ARG A 538 -1.46 -4.56 17.31
N HIS A 539 -1.35 -3.36 17.86
CA HIS A 539 -2.48 -2.69 18.50
C HIS A 539 -3.56 -2.34 17.48
N ALA A 540 -3.17 -1.77 16.34
CA ALA A 540 -4.09 -1.45 15.25
C ALA A 540 -4.82 -2.69 14.69
N LEU A 541 -4.13 -3.84 14.54
CA LEU A 541 -4.76 -5.10 14.11
C LEU A 541 -5.92 -5.56 15.01
N ARG A 542 -5.92 -5.16 16.29
CA ARG A 542 -6.99 -5.48 17.26
C ARG A 542 -8.17 -4.51 17.20
N HIS A 543 -7.94 -3.27 16.74
CA HIS A 543 -8.94 -2.20 16.72
C HIS A 543 -9.55 -2.00 15.32
N PHE A 544 -8.80 -2.28 14.27
CA PHE A 544 -9.18 -2.01 12.90
C PHE A 544 -9.09 -3.27 12.04
N SER A 545 -9.91 -3.29 10.98
CA SER A 545 -10.04 -4.44 10.10
C SER A 545 -9.00 -4.37 8.99
N ILE A 546 -7.78 -4.76 9.35
CA ILE A 546 -6.62 -4.72 8.47
C ILE A 546 -6.48 -6.06 7.73
N ASP A 547 -6.18 -5.99 6.43
CA ASP A 547 -5.70 -7.12 5.64
C ASP A 547 -4.22 -7.33 5.93
N THR A 548 -3.88 -8.36 6.72
CA THR A 548 -2.49 -8.64 7.12
C THR A 548 -1.61 -9.02 5.94
N ASP A 549 -2.18 -9.39 4.79
CA ASP A 549 -1.41 -9.67 3.57
C ASP A 549 -1.17 -8.44 2.69
N LYS A 550 -1.69 -7.29 3.09
CA LYS A 550 -1.51 -5.99 2.42
C LYS A 550 -1.09 -4.89 3.39
N VAL A 551 -0.20 -5.22 4.32
CA VAL A 551 0.47 -4.24 5.18
C VAL A 551 1.80 -3.84 4.56
N PHE A 552 1.96 -2.55 4.26
CA PHE A 552 3.19 -1.98 3.71
C PHE A 552 3.89 -1.12 4.76
N LEU A 553 5.22 -1.12 4.76
CA LEU A 553 6.03 -0.26 5.61
C LEU A 553 6.68 0.83 4.77
N SER A 554 6.53 2.08 5.18
CA SER A 554 7.12 3.24 4.50
C SER A 554 7.83 4.13 5.50
N GLY A 555 8.77 4.95 5.03
CA GLY A 555 9.25 6.07 5.81
C GLY A 555 10.12 7.02 5.01
N HIS A 556 10.28 8.23 5.53
CA HIS A 556 11.08 9.30 4.92
C HIS A 556 12.37 9.55 5.69
N SER A 557 13.50 9.67 4.98
CA SER A 557 14.79 10.03 5.56
C SER A 557 15.17 9.11 6.74
N MET A 558 15.29 9.61 7.98
CA MET A 558 15.46 8.80 9.19
C MET A 558 14.41 7.68 9.34
N GLY A 559 13.15 7.96 8.99
CA GLY A 559 12.08 6.96 8.96
C GLY A 559 12.22 5.99 7.79
N GLY A 560 12.85 6.40 6.69
CA GLY A 560 13.20 5.53 5.57
C GLY A 560 14.31 4.55 5.93
N ASP A 561 15.31 5.00 6.69
CA ASP A 561 16.37 4.14 7.26
C ASP A 561 15.74 3.08 8.18
N ALA A 562 14.83 3.51 9.07
CA ALA A 562 14.10 2.62 9.97
C ALA A 562 13.18 1.64 9.21
N ALA A 563 12.47 2.10 8.18
CA ALA A 563 11.62 1.26 7.36
C ALA A 563 12.42 0.16 6.66
N TRP A 564 13.60 0.49 6.14
CA TRP A 564 14.47 -0.49 5.50
C TRP A 564 14.98 -1.53 6.50
N ASP A 565 15.46 -1.11 7.67
CA ASP A 565 15.94 -2.04 8.71
C ASP A 565 14.84 -2.95 9.27
N ILE A 566 13.72 -2.37 9.72
CA ILE A 566 12.57 -3.11 10.29
C ILE A 566 11.97 -4.05 9.24
N GLY A 567 11.93 -3.61 7.98
CA GLY A 567 11.49 -4.40 6.84
C GLY A 567 12.28 -5.70 6.67
N LEU A 568 13.61 -5.61 6.81
CA LEU A 568 14.52 -6.76 6.72
C LEU A 568 14.56 -7.59 8.01
N ALA A 569 14.33 -6.97 9.17
CA ALA A 569 14.32 -7.64 10.47
C ALA A 569 13.08 -8.53 10.65
N HIS A 570 11.94 -8.12 10.08
CA HIS A 570 10.65 -8.80 10.18
C HIS A 570 10.04 -9.05 8.79
N PRO A 571 10.70 -9.85 7.93
CA PRO A 571 10.31 -10.04 6.54
C PRO A 571 8.99 -10.82 6.37
N ASP A 572 8.40 -11.28 7.47
CA ASP A 572 7.13 -12.00 7.55
C ASP A 572 5.91 -11.10 7.73
N LEU A 573 6.11 -9.80 7.98
CA LEU A 573 5.02 -8.86 8.26
C LEU A 573 4.58 -8.05 7.05
N TRP A 574 5.46 -7.87 6.05
CA TRP A 574 5.28 -6.83 5.05
C TRP A 574 4.91 -7.40 3.68
N ALA A 575 3.86 -6.84 3.08
CA ALA A 575 3.56 -7.01 1.65
C ALA A 575 4.58 -6.30 0.75
N GLY A 576 5.27 -5.29 1.31
CA GLY A 576 6.34 -4.55 0.66
C GLY A 576 6.84 -3.40 1.54
N VAL A 577 8.04 -2.90 1.26
CA VAL A 577 8.67 -1.81 1.99
C VAL A 577 9.03 -0.68 1.03
N ILE A 578 8.77 0.57 1.42
CA ILE A 578 8.92 1.78 0.61
C ILE A 578 9.86 2.78 1.32
N PRO A 579 11.20 2.59 1.24
CA PRO A 579 12.14 3.53 1.83
C PRO A 579 12.29 4.76 0.93
N ILE A 580 11.90 5.93 1.45
CA ILE A 580 11.99 7.21 0.74
C ILE A 580 13.17 7.98 1.33
N VAL A 581 14.14 8.37 0.50
CA VAL A 581 15.36 9.10 0.90
C VAL A 581 16.26 8.36 1.90
N ALA A 582 16.16 7.03 1.93
CA ALA A 582 16.80 6.16 2.90
C ALA A 582 18.31 5.96 2.65
N LYS A 583 19.03 5.58 3.69
CA LYS A 583 20.44 5.23 3.72
C LYS A 583 20.59 3.85 4.36
N ALA A 584 21.30 2.95 3.69
CA ALA A 584 21.74 1.69 4.28
C ALA A 584 22.82 1.97 5.32
N ASP A 585 22.61 1.48 6.55
CA ASP A 585 23.64 1.47 7.59
C ASP A 585 23.42 0.26 8.52
N LYS A 586 24.41 0.00 9.39
CA LYS A 586 24.45 -1.08 10.38
C LYS A 586 23.95 -2.43 9.85
N TYR A 587 22.74 -2.83 10.24
CA TYR A 587 22.17 -4.16 9.98
C TYR A 587 21.65 -4.32 8.55
N VAL A 588 21.24 -3.25 7.87
CA VAL A 588 20.73 -3.31 6.49
C VAL A 588 21.73 -4.03 5.57
N ALA A 589 22.99 -3.63 5.66
CA ALA A 589 24.12 -4.21 4.94
C ALA A 589 24.35 -5.70 5.20
N ARG A 590 23.86 -6.21 6.33
CA ARG A 590 24.06 -7.57 6.83
C ARG A 590 22.82 -8.44 6.68
N TYR A 591 21.65 -7.84 6.44
CA TYR A 591 20.34 -8.49 6.41
C TYR A 591 19.73 -8.50 4.99
N TRP A 592 20.48 -8.08 3.97
CA TRP A 592 19.99 -7.99 2.60
C TRP A 592 19.40 -9.31 2.08
N GLU A 593 19.86 -10.49 2.53
CA GLU A 593 19.26 -11.78 2.16
C GLU A 593 17.78 -11.90 2.58
N ASN A 594 17.35 -11.20 3.64
CA ASN A 594 15.99 -11.26 4.15
C ASN A 594 14.98 -10.61 3.18
N ALA A 595 15.44 -9.79 2.23
CA ALA A 595 14.58 -9.15 1.22
C ALA A 595 14.05 -10.12 0.15
N ARG A 596 14.43 -11.40 0.14
CA ARG A 596 14.05 -12.34 -0.93
C ARG A 596 12.54 -12.51 -1.13
N ASN A 597 11.78 -12.37 -0.05
CA ASN A 597 10.31 -12.44 -0.08
C ASN A 597 9.66 -11.10 0.28
N VAL A 598 10.43 -10.01 0.32
CA VAL A 598 9.95 -8.67 0.69
C VAL A 598 10.23 -7.71 -0.46
N PRO A 599 9.21 -7.36 -1.26
CA PRO A 599 9.35 -6.36 -2.31
C PRO A 599 9.84 -5.01 -1.75
N LEU A 600 10.80 -4.36 -2.42
CA LEU A 600 11.37 -3.07 -2.01
C LEU A 600 11.15 -2.00 -3.09
N TYR A 601 10.63 -0.83 -2.70
CA TYR A 601 10.42 0.34 -3.59
C TYR A 601 11.16 1.57 -3.06
N PHE A 602 12.34 1.85 -3.60
CA PHE A 602 13.15 2.99 -3.18
C PHE A 602 12.82 4.24 -3.99
N VAL A 603 12.80 5.40 -3.32
CA VAL A 603 12.60 6.70 -3.96
C VAL A 603 13.63 7.70 -3.44
N GLY A 604 14.33 8.37 -4.34
CA GLY A 604 15.33 9.39 -3.99
C GLY A 604 15.55 10.41 -5.10
N GLY A 605 16.37 11.41 -4.81
CA GLY A 605 16.77 12.45 -5.76
C GLY A 605 18.21 12.26 -6.24
N GLU A 606 18.47 12.59 -7.51
CA GLU A 606 19.81 12.53 -8.12
C GLU A 606 20.85 13.38 -7.39
N LEU A 607 20.43 14.51 -6.81
CA LEU A 607 21.31 15.46 -6.10
C LEU A 607 21.15 15.37 -4.57
N ASP A 608 20.61 14.29 -4.03
CA ASP A 608 20.53 14.06 -2.58
C ASP A 608 21.87 13.58 -1.99
N GLY A 609 22.85 14.47 -2.01
CA GLY A 609 24.20 14.22 -1.49
C GLY A 609 24.88 13.03 -2.18
N ASN A 610 25.43 12.12 -1.38
CA ASN A 610 26.08 10.89 -1.83
C ASN A 610 25.26 9.62 -1.56
N LYS A 611 23.93 9.75 -1.35
CA LYS A 611 23.06 8.63 -0.93
C LYS A 611 23.12 7.45 -1.88
N ARG A 612 23.18 7.71 -3.19
CA ARG A 612 23.32 6.66 -4.20
C ARG A 612 24.63 5.88 -4.06
N GLU A 613 25.76 6.56 -3.87
CA GLU A 613 27.05 5.90 -3.65
C GLU A 613 27.04 5.07 -2.37
N VAL A 614 26.51 5.62 -1.27
CA VAL A 614 26.42 4.92 0.02
C VAL A 614 25.59 3.64 -0.08
N ASN A 615 24.48 3.69 -0.83
CA ASN A 615 23.56 2.56 -0.98
C ASN A 615 23.97 1.58 -2.10
N SER A 616 24.89 1.97 -2.98
CA SER A 616 25.24 1.26 -4.22
C SER A 616 25.46 -0.24 -4.01
N ARG A 617 26.27 -0.62 -3.01
CA ARG A 617 26.56 -2.03 -2.69
C ARG A 617 25.28 -2.83 -2.41
N ASP A 618 24.35 -2.25 -1.66
CA ASP A 618 23.14 -2.94 -1.24
C ASP A 618 22.09 -2.95 -2.36
N PHE A 619 22.01 -1.88 -3.15
CA PHE A 619 21.22 -1.86 -4.39
C PHE A 619 21.72 -2.87 -5.43
N ASP A 620 23.03 -2.98 -5.63
CA ASP A 620 23.62 -3.95 -6.54
C ASP A 620 23.27 -5.38 -6.12
N ARG A 621 23.28 -5.68 -4.81
CA ARG A 621 22.86 -7.00 -4.30
C ARG A 621 21.42 -7.33 -4.68
N TYR A 622 20.50 -6.36 -4.61
CA TYR A 622 19.10 -6.57 -4.97
C TYR A 622 18.88 -6.63 -6.49
N LEU A 623 19.62 -5.84 -7.28
CA LEU A 623 19.39 -5.71 -8.72
C LEU A 623 20.16 -6.76 -9.55
N THR A 624 21.26 -7.30 -9.04
CA THR A 624 22.13 -8.22 -9.80
C THR A 624 22.00 -9.70 -9.39
N LYS A 625 21.25 -9.98 -8.30
CA LYS A 625 21.00 -11.36 -7.83
C LYS A 625 19.56 -11.78 -8.12
N THR A 626 19.34 -13.09 -8.22
CA THR A 626 18.01 -13.66 -8.43
C THR A 626 17.18 -13.62 -7.13
N ASN A 627 15.87 -13.71 -7.30
CA ASN A 627 14.88 -13.79 -6.22
C ASN A 627 14.83 -12.54 -5.33
N PHE A 628 14.98 -11.36 -5.92
CA PHE A 628 14.67 -10.08 -5.29
C PHE A 628 13.70 -9.32 -6.17
N ASP A 629 12.67 -8.74 -5.56
CA ASP A 629 11.77 -7.79 -6.20
C ASP A 629 12.12 -6.40 -5.68
N THR A 630 12.84 -5.62 -6.49
CA THR A 630 13.32 -4.30 -6.07
C THR A 630 13.20 -3.33 -7.24
N THR A 631 12.56 -2.20 -6.95
CA THR A 631 12.45 -1.05 -7.85
C THR A 631 13.12 0.14 -7.19
N ILE A 632 14.00 0.83 -7.91
CA ILE A 632 14.66 2.05 -7.42
C ILE A 632 14.30 3.20 -8.33
N VAL A 633 13.84 4.30 -7.76
CA VAL A 633 13.43 5.51 -8.47
C VAL A 633 14.31 6.68 -8.07
N GLU A 634 14.98 7.28 -9.05
CA GLU A 634 15.83 8.46 -8.90
C GLU A 634 15.24 9.63 -9.69
N TYR A 635 14.82 10.69 -9.01
CA TYR A 635 14.29 11.90 -9.64
C TYR A 635 15.41 12.82 -10.13
N ARG A 636 15.29 13.29 -11.37
CA ARG A 636 16.34 14.07 -12.05
C ARG A 636 16.49 15.47 -11.47
N GLY A 637 17.72 15.81 -11.09
CA GLY A 637 18.09 17.09 -10.49
C GLY A 637 17.46 17.40 -9.13
N ARG A 638 16.75 16.46 -8.49
CA ARG A 638 16.08 16.67 -7.19
C ARG A 638 17.02 16.33 -6.04
N GLY A 639 16.86 17.04 -4.92
CA GLY A 639 17.62 16.85 -3.68
C GLY A 639 16.90 16.00 -2.63
N HIS A 640 17.21 16.29 -1.37
CA HIS A 640 16.54 15.71 -0.21
C HIS A 640 15.11 16.25 -0.06
N GLU A 641 14.10 15.43 -0.42
CA GLU A 641 12.71 15.85 -0.44
C GLU A 641 11.73 14.69 -0.13
N HIS A 642 10.45 15.00 0.05
CA HIS A 642 9.42 14.01 0.40
C HIS A 642 8.82 13.24 -0.80
N PHE A 643 9.14 13.62 -2.04
CA PHE A 643 8.72 12.97 -3.30
C PHE A 643 7.22 12.63 -3.42
N GLN A 644 6.33 13.56 -3.06
CA GLN A 644 4.88 13.33 -3.23
C GLN A 644 4.48 13.09 -4.71
N ASP A 645 5.30 13.54 -5.68
CA ASP A 645 5.15 13.26 -7.12
C ASP A 645 5.11 11.75 -7.44
N GLU A 646 5.61 10.90 -6.55
CA GLU A 646 5.71 9.45 -6.71
C GLU A 646 4.50 8.68 -6.16
N ILE A 647 3.65 9.33 -5.35
CA ILE A 647 2.63 8.65 -4.54
C ILE A 647 1.69 7.76 -5.37
N GLN A 648 1.27 8.19 -6.56
CA GLN A 648 0.40 7.40 -7.42
C GLN A 648 1.09 6.13 -7.95
N ASP A 649 2.38 6.21 -8.24
CA ASP A 649 3.18 5.08 -8.73
C ASP A 649 3.41 4.07 -7.61
N ILE A 650 3.59 4.56 -6.38
CA ILE A 650 3.65 3.73 -5.18
C ILE A 650 2.34 2.98 -4.96
N PHE A 651 1.16 3.60 -5.09
CA PHE A 651 -0.12 2.89 -4.99
C PHE A 651 -0.27 1.81 -6.07
N ARG A 652 0.14 2.10 -7.31
CA ARG A 652 0.15 1.11 -8.40
C ARG A 652 1.07 -0.08 -8.08
N TRP A 653 2.23 0.19 -7.48
CA TRP A 653 3.14 -0.85 -7.02
C TRP A 653 2.52 -1.64 -5.86
N MET A 654 1.94 -1.00 -4.85
CA MET A 654 1.28 -1.71 -3.74
C MET A 654 0.13 -2.60 -4.21
N ASP A 655 -0.64 -2.19 -5.22
CA ASP A 655 -1.79 -2.95 -5.71
C ASP A 655 -1.42 -4.31 -6.32
N VAL A 656 -0.19 -4.48 -6.83
CA VAL A 656 0.30 -5.75 -7.40
C VAL A 656 1.06 -6.63 -6.41
N HIS A 657 1.31 -6.15 -5.18
CA HIS A 657 2.05 -6.90 -4.16
C HIS A 657 1.14 -7.35 -3.01
N LYS A 658 1.48 -8.53 -2.49
CA LYS A 658 0.90 -9.12 -1.28
C LYS A 658 1.99 -9.86 -0.53
N ARG A 659 1.83 -9.95 0.78
CA ARG A 659 2.71 -10.70 1.67
C ARG A 659 2.69 -12.18 1.34
N VAL A 660 3.85 -12.81 1.32
CA VAL A 660 3.98 -14.28 1.25
C VAL A 660 4.19 -14.81 2.66
N PHE A 661 3.10 -15.11 3.37
CA PHE A 661 3.20 -15.49 4.79
C PHE A 661 3.64 -16.93 5.05
N PHE A 662 3.29 -17.88 4.16
CA PHE A 662 3.67 -19.29 4.28
C PHE A 662 4.64 -19.75 3.17
N PRO A 663 5.85 -19.17 3.06
CA PRO A 663 6.84 -19.66 2.12
C PRO A 663 7.19 -21.11 2.45
N LYS A 664 7.25 -21.96 1.41
CA LYS A 664 7.63 -23.37 1.55
C LYS A 664 9.11 -23.54 1.86
N GLU A 665 9.94 -22.56 1.51
CA GLU A 665 11.37 -22.53 1.81
C GLU A 665 11.79 -21.08 2.02
N PHE A 666 12.58 -20.83 3.06
CA PHE A 666 13.19 -19.53 3.27
C PHE A 666 14.55 -19.65 3.93
N GLU A 667 15.38 -18.64 3.66
CA GLU A 667 16.66 -18.42 4.29
C GLU A 667 16.69 -16.97 4.78
N VAL A 668 16.99 -16.80 6.06
CA VAL A 668 17.09 -15.48 6.70
C VAL A 668 18.34 -15.43 7.57
N VAL A 669 18.78 -14.22 7.85
CA VAL A 669 19.91 -13.94 8.73
C VAL A 669 19.51 -12.99 9.83
N SER A 670 20.14 -13.15 11.01
CA SER A 670 19.91 -12.26 12.14
C SER A 670 21.15 -12.08 13.01
N MET A 671 21.22 -10.94 13.69
CA MET A 671 22.28 -10.51 14.59
C MET A 671 21.72 -9.91 15.89
N ARG A 672 20.41 -9.68 15.98
CA ARG A 672 19.76 -9.04 17.13
C ARG A 672 18.82 -10.04 17.79
N PRO A 673 18.77 -10.08 19.13
CA PRO A 673 18.01 -11.10 19.84
C PRO A 673 16.48 -10.91 19.73
N TRP A 674 16.01 -9.72 19.33
CA TRP A 674 14.59 -9.44 19.08
C TRP A 674 14.17 -9.65 17.61
N ASP A 675 15.11 -9.92 16.71
CA ASP A 675 14.85 -10.26 15.32
C ASP A 675 14.81 -11.79 15.22
N ASN A 676 13.74 -12.37 15.77
CA ASN A 676 13.72 -13.78 16.15
C ASN A 676 12.51 -14.58 15.62
N PHE A 677 11.53 -13.92 15.00
CA PHE A 677 10.35 -14.56 14.41
C PHE A 677 10.38 -14.35 12.89
N PHE A 678 10.28 -15.45 12.14
CA PHE A 678 10.35 -15.49 10.68
C PHE A 678 9.30 -16.45 10.12
N TYR A 679 8.24 -15.90 9.52
CA TYR A 679 7.12 -16.59 8.89
C TYR A 679 6.37 -17.50 9.87
N TRP A 680 6.87 -18.72 10.04
CA TRP A 680 6.30 -19.77 10.88
C TRP A 680 7.33 -20.36 11.85
N LEU A 681 8.48 -19.69 12.03
CA LEU A 681 9.58 -20.12 12.89
C LEU A 681 9.98 -18.99 13.84
N GLU A 682 9.96 -19.27 15.14
CA GLU A 682 10.61 -18.42 16.14
C GLU A 682 11.87 -19.10 16.66
N VAL A 683 13.00 -18.41 16.68
CA VAL A 683 14.28 -18.92 17.19
C VAL A 683 14.71 -18.17 18.45
N ASN A 684 15.45 -18.84 19.33
CA ASN A 684 15.96 -18.27 20.57
C ASN A 684 17.37 -18.80 20.87
N ASP A 685 18.03 -18.25 21.89
CA ASP A 685 19.40 -18.62 22.29
C ASP A 685 20.42 -18.42 21.15
N PHE A 686 20.51 -17.19 20.65
CA PHE A 686 21.46 -16.81 19.60
C PHE A 686 22.92 -16.93 20.08
N PRO A 687 23.85 -17.39 19.22
CA PRO A 687 25.24 -17.56 19.62
C PRO A 687 25.97 -16.21 19.74
N GLU A 688 26.81 -16.06 20.76
CA GLU A 688 27.55 -14.81 21.06
C GLU A 688 28.41 -14.33 19.88
N ARG A 689 28.94 -15.26 19.07
CA ARG A 689 29.72 -14.98 17.85
C ARG A 689 28.94 -14.21 16.76
N SER A 690 27.61 -14.19 16.86
CA SER A 690 26.72 -13.54 15.89
C SER A 690 26.01 -12.32 16.44
N LEU A 691 25.79 -12.26 17.76
CA LEU A 691 25.05 -11.18 18.40
C LEU A 691 25.84 -9.86 18.40
N VAL A 692 25.23 -8.83 17.83
CA VAL A 692 25.73 -7.44 17.85
C VAL A 692 24.57 -6.53 18.22
N LEU A 693 24.69 -5.85 19.36
CA LEU A 693 23.72 -4.83 19.78
C LEU A 693 24.06 -3.48 19.12
N PRO A 694 23.08 -2.58 18.92
CA PRO A 694 23.31 -1.30 18.24
C PRO A 694 24.41 -0.44 18.88
N ALA A 695 24.55 -0.49 20.20
CA ALA A 695 25.58 0.23 20.96
C ALA A 695 27.01 -0.31 20.73
N ASN A 696 27.15 -1.54 20.23
CA ASN A 696 28.44 -2.18 20.00
C ASN A 696 28.86 -2.16 18.53
N TYR A 697 28.03 -1.61 17.63
CA TYR A 697 28.33 -1.62 16.19
C TYR A 697 29.41 -0.57 15.83
N PRO A 698 30.34 -0.84 14.89
CA PRO A 698 30.49 -2.07 14.09
C PRO A 698 31.35 -3.15 14.77
N GLU A 699 30.98 -4.41 14.52
CA GLU A 699 31.72 -5.61 14.97
C GLU A 699 32.15 -6.46 13.77
N PRO A 700 33.26 -6.13 13.09
CA PRO A 700 33.63 -6.72 11.80
C PRO A 700 33.98 -8.21 11.87
N LYS A 701 34.31 -8.74 13.05
CA LYS A 701 34.61 -10.17 13.27
C LYS A 701 33.35 -11.02 13.46
N LYS A 702 32.21 -10.41 13.80
CA LYS A 702 30.95 -11.11 14.00
C LYS A 702 30.18 -11.22 12.69
N SER A 703 29.54 -12.37 12.47
CA SER A 703 28.73 -12.66 11.29
C SER A 703 27.31 -13.01 11.68
N PRO A 704 26.30 -12.64 10.89
CA PRO A 704 24.92 -13.05 11.14
C PRO A 704 24.79 -14.57 11.30
N VAL A 705 23.88 -14.98 12.17
CA VAL A 705 23.44 -16.38 12.19
C VAL A 705 22.55 -16.61 10.98
N LYS A 706 22.76 -17.71 10.27
CA LYS A 706 21.97 -18.10 9.10
C LYS A 706 20.94 -19.14 9.51
N ILE A 707 19.68 -18.87 9.19
CA ILE A 707 18.52 -19.70 9.52
C ILE A 707 17.88 -20.14 8.22
N THR A 708 17.64 -21.43 8.09
CA THR A 708 17.01 -22.06 6.93
C THR A 708 15.85 -22.93 7.37
N ALA A 709 14.75 -22.84 6.65
CA ALA A 709 13.56 -23.63 6.94
C ALA A 709 12.91 -24.08 5.64
N LYS A 710 12.45 -25.33 5.60
CA LYS A 710 11.88 -25.96 4.40
C LYS A 710 10.76 -26.93 4.74
N VAL A 711 9.68 -26.84 3.97
CA VAL A 711 8.59 -27.80 3.93
C VAL A 711 8.91 -28.85 2.85
N LEU A 712 8.88 -30.12 3.24
CA LEU A 712 9.17 -31.27 2.40
C LEU A 712 7.90 -31.78 1.74
N ALA A 713 8.03 -32.33 0.53
CA ALA A 713 6.92 -32.98 -0.18
C ALA A 713 6.35 -34.19 0.58
N THR A 714 7.10 -34.77 1.52
CA THR A 714 6.71 -35.91 2.36
C THR A 714 6.00 -35.48 3.65
N ASN A 715 5.26 -34.37 3.62
CA ASN A 715 4.58 -33.80 4.79
C ASN A 715 5.53 -33.56 5.99
N GLY A 716 6.74 -33.05 5.71
CA GLY A 716 7.77 -32.82 6.72
C GLY A 716 8.22 -31.37 6.79
N VAL A 717 8.78 -30.96 7.92
CA VAL A 717 9.40 -29.65 8.13
C VAL A 717 10.84 -29.85 8.58
N LEU A 718 11.78 -29.19 7.92
CA LEU A 718 13.20 -29.19 8.24
C LEU A 718 13.65 -27.77 8.56
N VAL A 719 14.26 -27.59 9.72
CA VAL A 719 14.82 -26.32 10.18
C VAL A 719 16.29 -26.52 10.57
N ASN A 720 17.15 -25.65 10.07
CA ASN A 720 18.51 -25.49 10.58
C ASN A 720 18.74 -24.01 10.90
N SER A 721 18.99 -23.67 12.16
CA SER A 721 19.10 -22.28 12.60
C SER A 721 20.47 -21.92 13.14
N GLY A 722 21.23 -22.89 13.65
CA GLY A 722 22.46 -22.61 14.40
C GLY A 722 22.21 -21.84 15.72
N THR A 723 20.96 -21.80 16.17
CA THR A 723 20.51 -21.24 17.45
C THR A 723 20.17 -22.36 18.44
N GLY A 724 20.02 -22.06 19.73
CA GLY A 724 19.78 -23.10 20.73
C GLY A 724 18.38 -23.71 20.67
N LYS A 725 17.34 -22.88 20.54
CA LYS A 725 15.93 -23.28 20.67
C LYS A 725 15.07 -22.71 19.55
N ALA A 726 13.94 -23.35 19.28
CA ALA A 726 12.94 -22.85 18.35
C ALA A 726 11.49 -23.25 18.72
N ASN A 727 10.55 -22.39 18.32
CA ASN A 727 9.14 -22.72 18.20
C ASN A 727 8.79 -22.81 16.71
N ILE A 728 8.29 -23.97 16.28
CA ILE A 728 7.86 -24.21 14.90
C ILE A 728 6.34 -24.20 14.88
N TYR A 729 5.75 -23.25 14.17
CA TYR A 729 4.33 -23.09 14.06
C TYR A 729 3.80 -23.73 12.77
N LEU A 730 2.63 -24.38 12.86
CA LEU A 730 2.10 -25.20 11.78
C LEU A 730 0.64 -24.84 11.49
N THR A 731 0.28 -24.93 10.21
CA THR A 731 -1.06 -24.68 9.66
C THR A 731 -1.32 -25.70 8.54
N PRO A 732 -2.59 -25.96 8.14
CA PRO A 732 -2.91 -26.77 6.98
C PRO A 732 -2.21 -26.34 5.67
N ASP A 733 -1.81 -25.06 5.55
CA ASP A 733 -1.03 -24.57 4.41
C ASP A 733 0.43 -25.07 4.39
N ILE A 734 0.95 -25.56 5.52
CA ILE A 734 2.32 -26.04 5.66
C ILE A 734 2.34 -27.58 5.70
N VAL A 735 1.45 -28.20 6.47
CA VAL A 735 1.39 -29.65 6.70
C VAL A 735 -0.03 -30.19 6.61
N ASN A 736 -0.18 -31.46 6.24
CA ASN A 736 -1.43 -32.20 6.38
C ASN A 736 -1.49 -32.88 7.76
N PHE A 737 -2.43 -32.48 8.61
CA PHE A 737 -2.60 -33.05 9.95
C PHE A 737 -3.24 -34.45 9.96
N ASP A 738 -3.85 -34.88 8.85
CA ASP A 738 -4.44 -36.21 8.70
C ASP A 738 -3.39 -37.28 8.28
N GLU A 739 -2.20 -36.84 7.92
CA GLU A 739 -1.08 -37.69 7.53
C GLU A 739 0.03 -37.68 8.59
N ARG A 740 0.86 -38.73 8.57
CA ARG A 740 2.06 -38.76 9.43
C ARG A 740 3.03 -37.67 8.98
N MET A 741 3.37 -36.77 9.91
CA MET A 741 4.34 -35.70 9.67
C MET A 741 5.67 -35.92 10.40
N THR A 742 6.72 -35.25 9.94
CA THR A 742 8.03 -35.20 10.61
C THR A 742 8.48 -33.77 10.76
N VAL A 743 8.90 -33.37 11.96
CA VAL A 743 9.47 -32.04 12.21
C VAL A 743 10.89 -32.24 12.71
N THR A 744 11.87 -31.74 11.95
CA THR A 744 13.30 -31.87 12.26
C THR A 744 13.90 -30.50 12.51
N TYR A 745 14.57 -30.33 13.64
CA TYR A 745 15.31 -29.13 14.02
C TYR A 745 16.75 -29.50 14.35
N ASP A 746 17.72 -28.91 13.65
CA ASP A 746 19.16 -29.17 13.78
C ASP A 746 19.50 -30.67 13.88
N GLY A 747 18.85 -31.47 13.01
CA GLY A 747 19.06 -32.92 12.88
C GLY A 747 18.29 -33.79 13.88
N ARG A 748 17.51 -33.23 14.81
CA ARG A 748 16.69 -33.97 15.78
C ARG A 748 15.20 -33.91 15.44
N ASN A 749 14.47 -35.00 15.68
CA ASN A 749 13.05 -35.10 15.35
C ASN A 749 12.14 -34.77 16.56
N TYR A 750 11.20 -33.85 16.34
CA TYR A 750 10.22 -33.33 17.29
C TYR A 750 8.75 -33.55 16.84
N GLY A 751 8.52 -34.18 15.70
CA GLY A 751 7.18 -34.22 15.05
C GLY A 751 6.17 -35.25 15.60
N ASN A 752 6.43 -35.92 16.72
CA ASN A 752 5.53 -36.94 17.24
C ASN A 752 4.36 -36.33 18.03
N GLY A 753 3.12 -36.66 17.65
CA GLY A 753 1.92 -36.28 18.43
C GLY A 753 1.43 -34.85 18.21
N VAL A 754 1.85 -34.21 17.13
CA VAL A 754 1.44 -32.84 16.79
C VAL A 754 0.01 -32.85 16.24
N THR A 755 -0.91 -32.19 16.93
CA THR A 755 -2.31 -32.05 16.52
C THR A 755 -2.76 -30.59 16.59
N PRO A 756 -3.77 -30.20 15.79
CA PRO A 756 -4.38 -28.87 15.91
C PRO A 756 -4.94 -28.61 17.31
N SER A 757 -4.72 -27.41 17.82
CA SER A 757 -5.14 -26.98 19.16
C SER A 757 -5.77 -25.58 19.11
N THR A 758 -6.99 -25.49 19.65
CA THR A 758 -7.69 -24.21 19.83
C THR A 758 -6.88 -23.26 20.71
N GLU A 759 -6.16 -23.76 21.72
CA GLU A 759 -5.32 -22.94 22.59
C GLU A 759 -4.18 -22.28 21.81
N VAL A 760 -3.51 -23.03 20.93
CA VAL A 760 -2.43 -22.50 20.10
C VAL A 760 -2.95 -21.40 19.18
N MET A 761 -4.08 -21.63 18.50
CA MET A 761 -4.70 -20.63 17.63
C MET A 761 -5.06 -19.34 18.37
N LEU A 762 -5.65 -19.47 19.56
CA LEU A 762 -6.11 -18.33 20.31
C LEU A 762 -4.95 -17.53 20.93
N GLU A 763 -3.92 -18.20 21.43
CA GLU A 763 -2.70 -17.52 21.90
C GLU A 763 -1.94 -16.85 20.75
N ASP A 764 -1.90 -17.48 19.59
CA ASP A 764 -1.34 -16.89 18.38
C ASP A 764 -2.10 -15.62 17.94
N ALA A 765 -3.43 -15.73 17.79
CA ALA A 765 -4.28 -14.60 17.46
C ALA A 765 -4.21 -13.49 18.52
N ARG A 766 -4.02 -13.82 19.80
CA ARG A 766 -3.85 -12.83 20.88
C ARG A 766 -2.51 -12.11 20.78
N THR A 767 -1.42 -12.83 20.53
CA THR A 767 -0.04 -12.30 20.60
C THR A 767 0.39 -11.62 19.30
N ARG A 768 0.20 -12.26 18.15
CA ARG A 768 0.50 -11.68 16.82
C ARG A 768 -0.58 -10.74 16.32
N ALA A 769 -1.82 -10.88 16.79
CA ALA A 769 -2.98 -10.14 16.29
C ALA A 769 -3.33 -10.40 14.80
N ASP A 770 -2.66 -11.37 14.15
CA ASP A 770 -3.02 -11.83 12.81
C ASP A 770 -4.16 -12.84 12.89
N ARG A 771 -5.33 -12.42 12.44
CA ARG A 771 -6.55 -13.24 12.47
C ARG A 771 -6.82 -13.95 11.14
N LEU A 772 -6.09 -13.60 10.08
CA LEU A 772 -6.27 -14.22 8.76
C LEU A 772 -5.49 -15.53 8.67
N HIS A 773 -4.36 -15.60 9.37
CA HIS A 773 -3.40 -16.71 9.30
C HIS A 773 -3.06 -17.26 10.68
N PRO A 774 -4.05 -17.79 11.44
CA PRO A 774 -3.78 -18.35 12.75
C PRO A 774 -2.98 -19.66 12.63
N PHE A 775 -2.05 -19.90 13.55
CA PHE A 775 -1.36 -21.18 13.65
C PHE A 775 -2.19 -22.22 14.39
N TRP A 776 -2.24 -23.42 13.84
CA TRP A 776 -3.07 -24.52 14.32
C TRP A 776 -2.35 -25.37 15.36
N ALA A 777 -1.04 -25.54 15.22
CA ALA A 777 -0.21 -26.30 16.15
C ALA A 777 1.14 -25.64 16.34
N LYS A 778 1.80 -25.95 17.46
CA LYS A 778 3.14 -25.47 17.81
C LYS A 778 3.98 -26.67 18.22
N VAL A 779 5.20 -26.74 17.70
CA VAL A 779 6.23 -27.67 18.17
C VAL A 779 7.29 -26.86 18.90
N ASP A 780 7.47 -27.16 20.19
CA ASP A 780 8.48 -26.53 21.03
C ASP A 780 9.70 -27.45 21.14
N THR A 781 10.88 -26.97 20.74
CA THR A 781 12.10 -27.77 20.86
C THR A 781 12.62 -27.88 22.29
N ASN A 782 12.00 -27.19 23.25
CA ASN A 782 12.36 -27.23 24.67
C ASN A 782 11.86 -28.49 25.38
N ASP A 783 10.82 -29.14 24.86
CA ASP A 783 10.14 -30.25 25.54
C ASP A 783 10.89 -31.59 25.44
N ARG A 784 12.15 -31.60 25.00
CA ARG A 784 13.02 -32.79 24.92
C ARG A 784 14.51 -32.54 25.17
#